data_AF-A0A2A2KJ46-F1
#
_entry.id   AF-A0A2A2KJ46-F1
#
_cell.length_a   1.000
_cell.length_b   1.000
_cell.length_c   1.000
_cell.angle_alpha   90.00
_cell.angle_beta   90.00
_cell.angle_gamma   90.00
#
_symmetry.space_group_name_H-M   'P 1'
#
loop_
_entity.id
_entity.type
_entity.pdbx_description
1 polymer ?
#
loop_
_entity_poly.entity_id
_entity_poly.type
_entity_poly.pdbx_seq_one_letter_code
_entity_poly.pdbx_strand_id
1 'polypeptide(L)'
;MTNNNSNDVPLEAPRLLQLAANSIDANSLIQNIALNIHLPVAASRELFQKQKNHCIKNKVPIREGLRPWCDATRLPLDKLELAGAQLDDAFFVDLIAAHQDKISELDLTNIQGLSEDINSILDTRRVHLPQLRALRVTSMELLSRPQPRRKNGVAGMDVRNVPVLGVEDLEGAAGLDQMRESRGGPSREALQMHNDDNQMELHRQSCSSSMATLNDDDGEPPVFTSRCPNIKLLSMQKVKRPPEEEDPASNATLSRVFEPLKDLETLDLSNWSRMEDLRCINPLNLTSLILFDVPDLYLAIGTIVQMTQLRILDVSQSMRETALYPRPVTALHSIVTALKHLTHLDISSTNLAAQPTANDWPSVDNKEGSKHVRSDIVGLRALQKPLVYLGLFNCDNASHFAEIPAKHISGDANEDQVITALYMYKERSGLLQSVLNESYQLYRFGNSNPLVRHTEALHLVLDAMVRHLEDSTLQIAGSASLFYIIRRVEMNRDTKKRVVAALLSGMETHMEEQVMVRNCCLSLCQFEIPQDILFDYSRLAILLVTVLQHHNADNLTQRIVVFLLNSMACHVEGDQKVQVGSFGAIEMILDQIRRKLTSNICDDVMEVGWSFLWNITDETPVNCERFLKADGLSLFQKCFDAFKTERELVRNMMGLIGNIAEVDDLRKQLMQDEYVEIFCQLLDHIEESIEISYNSAGVLAHMVSDGDDAWEELNVKRTDVMDKIVKATENWRLDTRRFINYRSFRPILRLLPLWHAYASQCWAVWALANLTTTDGNKYCSYVTDEGGVPLLEQLVNDSRTTEKIKDLASIVLKNIEKWNDNKMNLLSDEMFEQIVSEDRMDTN
;
A
#
# COMPACT_ATOMS: atom_id res chain seq x y z
N MET A 1 -9.02 -14.01 71.56
CA MET A 1 -10.06 -14.11 70.52
C MET A 1 -10.46 -12.71 70.12
N THR A 2 -10.03 -12.24 68.95
CA THR A 2 -10.68 -11.20 68.14
C THR A 2 -9.90 -11.09 66.83
N ASN A 3 -10.56 -11.49 65.74
CA ASN A 3 -10.21 -11.20 64.35
C ASN A 3 -10.30 -9.68 64.09
N ASN A 4 -9.45 -9.17 63.19
CA ASN A 4 -9.91 -8.25 62.16
C ASN A 4 -8.95 -8.19 60.96
N ASN A 5 -9.57 -8.28 59.79
CA ASN A 5 -9.00 -8.39 58.44
C ASN A 5 -8.21 -7.15 58.01
N SER A 6 -7.06 -7.37 57.38
CA SER A 6 -6.42 -6.41 56.47
C SER A 6 -6.32 -7.04 55.08
N ASN A 7 -6.89 -6.33 54.10
CA ASN A 7 -7.13 -6.74 52.72
C ASN A 7 -5.90 -7.31 51.99
N ASP A 8 -6.02 -8.55 51.52
CA ASP A 8 -5.26 -9.07 50.38
C ASP A 8 -5.82 -8.45 49.10
N VAL A 9 -5.05 -7.58 48.46
CA VAL A 9 -5.25 -7.20 47.04
C VAL A 9 -4.19 -7.94 46.23
N PRO A 10 -4.56 -8.81 45.29
CA PRO A 10 -3.58 -9.42 44.39
C PRO A 10 -3.05 -8.33 43.45
N LEU A 11 -1.73 -8.12 43.46
CA LEU A 11 -1.04 -7.35 42.42
C LEU A 11 -1.17 -8.11 41.09
N GLU A 12 -2.17 -7.74 40.29
CA GLU A 12 -2.31 -8.19 38.90
C GLU A 12 -1.07 -7.74 38.10
N ALA A 13 -0.43 -8.71 37.42
CA ALA A 13 0.56 -8.42 36.40
C ALA A 13 -0.08 -7.57 35.28
N PRO A 14 0.62 -6.55 34.72
CA PRO A 14 0.07 -5.75 33.64
C PRO A 14 -0.26 -6.65 32.45
N ARG A 15 -1.54 -6.71 32.06
CA ARG A 15 -1.98 -7.43 30.86
C ARG A 15 -1.29 -6.79 29.65
N LEU A 16 -0.73 -7.62 28.77
CA LEU A 16 -0.13 -7.26 27.48
C LEU A 16 -0.98 -6.33 26.57
N LEU A 17 -2.25 -6.07 26.92
CA LEU A 17 -3.17 -5.19 26.21
C LEU A 17 -2.87 -3.68 26.37
N GLN A 18 -2.12 -3.24 27.38
CA GLN A 18 -1.85 -1.80 27.57
C GLN A 18 -0.72 -1.24 26.69
N LEU A 19 -0.02 -2.09 25.92
CA LEU A 19 0.96 -1.66 24.91
C LEU A 19 0.33 -1.36 23.53
N ALA A 20 -1.01 -1.40 23.43
CA ALA A 20 -1.75 -1.26 22.18
C ALA A 20 -2.47 0.10 22.00
N ALA A 21 -2.27 1.06 22.90
CA ALA A 21 -2.91 2.37 22.81
C ALA A 21 -1.96 3.42 22.24
N ASN A 22 -2.31 3.95 21.06
CA ASN A 22 -1.70 5.14 20.48
C ASN A 22 -1.82 6.34 21.44
N SER A 23 -0.78 7.18 21.50
CA SER A 23 -0.72 8.53 22.10
C SER A 23 -0.24 8.72 23.56
N ILE A 24 0.77 7.96 24.03
CA ILE A 24 1.55 8.37 25.23
C ILE A 24 3.04 8.26 24.91
N ASP A 25 3.81 9.26 25.32
CA ASP A 25 5.25 9.45 25.07
C ASP A 25 6.07 8.19 25.41
N ALA A 26 6.32 7.37 24.37
CA ALA A 26 6.79 5.99 24.48
C ALA A 26 8.16 5.87 25.19
N ASN A 27 8.98 6.91 25.10
CA ASN A 27 10.30 6.94 25.72
C ASN A 27 10.23 6.94 27.26
N SER A 28 9.22 7.59 27.86
CA SER A 28 9.05 7.65 29.32
C SER A 28 8.59 6.31 29.92
N LEU A 29 7.75 5.57 29.19
CA LEU A 29 7.24 4.26 29.62
C LEU A 29 8.33 3.19 29.51
N ILE A 30 9.11 3.20 28.43
CA ILE A 30 10.21 2.24 28.21
C ILE A 30 11.33 2.44 29.22
N GLN A 31 11.70 3.69 29.56
CA GLN A 31 12.67 3.96 30.62
C GLN A 31 12.18 3.43 31.98
N ASN A 32 10.89 3.57 32.31
CA ASN A 32 10.33 3.04 33.55
C ASN A 32 10.28 1.50 33.59
N ILE A 33 9.99 0.84 32.46
CA ILE A 33 10.03 -0.62 32.33
C ILE A 33 11.47 -1.13 32.50
N ALA A 34 12.43 -0.51 31.81
CA ALA A 34 13.84 -0.87 31.86
C ALA A 34 14.47 -0.69 33.26
N LEU A 35 13.97 0.27 34.04
CA LEU A 35 14.48 0.53 35.39
C LEU A 35 13.91 -0.42 36.46
N ASN A 36 12.78 -1.09 36.22
CA ASN A 36 12.04 -1.80 37.28
C ASN A 36 11.60 -3.25 36.97
N ILE A 37 11.67 -3.72 35.71
CA ILE A 37 11.05 -5.01 35.30
C ILE A 37 12.06 -5.87 34.51
N HIS A 38 12.09 -7.18 34.82
CA HIS A 38 12.83 -8.17 34.02
C HIS A 38 11.87 -8.80 33.00
N LEU A 39 12.15 -8.65 31.71
CA LEU A 39 11.31 -9.19 30.65
C LEU A 39 11.79 -10.58 30.20
N PRO A 40 10.87 -11.52 29.91
CA PRO A 40 11.19 -12.72 29.15
C PRO A 40 11.78 -12.36 27.78
N VAL A 41 12.65 -13.21 27.25
CA VAL A 41 13.34 -13.01 25.96
C VAL A 41 12.38 -12.65 24.82
N ALA A 42 11.25 -13.35 24.71
CA ALA A 42 10.25 -13.09 23.67
C ALA A 42 9.65 -11.68 23.74
N ALA A 43 9.30 -11.22 24.95
CA ALA A 43 8.73 -9.88 25.16
C ALA A 43 9.78 -8.78 24.94
N SER A 44 11.01 -9.01 25.41
CA SER A 44 12.15 -8.10 25.18
C SER A 44 12.43 -7.92 23.68
N ARG A 45 12.39 -9.01 22.90
CA ARG A 45 12.60 -8.98 21.45
C ARG A 45 11.51 -8.22 20.71
N GLU A 46 10.24 -8.45 21.03
CA GLU A 46 9.12 -7.74 20.38
C GLU A 46 9.18 -6.24 20.67
N LEU A 47 9.48 -5.86 21.91
CA LEU A 47 9.63 -4.47 22.31
C LEU A 47 10.83 -3.81 21.62
N PHE A 48 11.97 -4.51 21.52
CA PHE A 48 13.15 -4.05 20.79
C PHE A 48 12.80 -3.73 19.33
N GLN A 49 12.09 -4.62 18.64
CA GLN A 49 11.75 -4.43 17.23
C GLN A 49 10.78 -3.26 17.02
N LYS A 50 9.76 -3.12 17.87
CA LYS A 50 8.83 -1.97 17.81
C LYS A 50 9.57 -0.66 18.01
N GLN A 51 10.46 -0.58 19.00
CA GLN A 51 11.23 0.62 19.28
C GLN A 51 12.23 0.95 18.17
N LYS A 52 12.91 -0.06 17.61
CA LYS A 52 13.79 0.11 16.45
C LYS A 52 13.04 0.69 15.26
N ASN A 53 11.89 0.10 14.92
CA ASN A 53 11.06 0.55 13.80
C ASN A 53 10.52 1.98 14.02
N HIS A 54 10.18 2.32 15.27
CA HIS A 54 9.82 3.68 15.64
C HIS A 54 10.98 4.66 15.44
N CYS A 55 12.19 4.30 15.88
CA CYS A 55 13.37 5.14 15.70
C CYS A 55 13.69 5.37 14.22
N ILE A 56 13.63 4.31 13.39
CA ILE A 56 13.86 4.39 11.94
C ILE A 56 12.79 5.29 11.29
N LYS A 57 11.50 5.05 11.57
CA LYS A 57 10.38 5.81 10.99
C LYS A 57 10.45 7.31 11.32
N ASN A 58 10.87 7.64 12.54
CA ASN A 58 10.91 9.03 13.02
C ASN A 58 12.31 9.66 12.91
N LYS A 59 13.29 8.99 12.30
CA LYS A 59 14.69 9.43 12.19
C LYS A 59 15.31 9.81 13.55
N VAL A 60 14.91 9.12 14.63
CA VAL A 60 15.45 9.31 15.98
C VAL A 60 16.76 8.52 16.12
N PRO A 61 17.81 9.06 16.78
CA PRO A 61 19.05 8.32 17.00
C PRO A 61 18.83 7.00 17.72
N ILE A 62 19.21 5.89 17.07
CA ILE A 62 18.99 4.53 17.58
C ILE A 62 19.66 4.31 18.95
N ARG A 63 20.82 4.93 19.17
CA ARG A 63 21.53 4.87 20.45
C ARG A 63 20.67 5.31 21.62
N GLU A 64 19.87 6.38 21.47
CA GLU A 64 19.06 6.91 22.56
C GLU A 64 17.83 6.04 22.81
N GLY A 65 17.17 5.59 21.74
CA GLY A 65 15.97 4.76 21.83
C GLY A 65 16.22 3.33 22.31
N LEU A 66 17.39 2.75 22.02
CA LEU A 66 17.71 1.34 22.32
C LEU A 66 18.73 1.13 23.43
N ARG A 67 19.27 2.20 24.04
CA ARG A 67 20.19 2.13 25.20
C ARG A 67 19.74 1.18 26.32
N PRO A 68 18.44 1.09 26.67
CA PRO A 68 17.99 0.15 27.71
C PRO A 68 18.40 -1.31 27.47
N TRP A 69 18.50 -1.74 26.21
CA TRP A 69 18.87 -3.10 25.85
C TRP A 69 20.36 -3.40 25.99
N CYS A 70 21.20 -2.43 26.38
CA CYS A 70 22.57 -2.73 26.81
C CYS A 70 22.63 -3.43 28.20
N ASP A 71 21.49 -3.59 28.90
CA ASP A 71 21.38 -4.41 30.11
C ASP A 71 20.73 -5.78 29.79
N ALA A 72 21.56 -6.77 29.52
CA ALA A 72 21.13 -8.13 29.19
C ALA A 72 20.53 -8.93 30.36
N THR A 73 20.58 -8.40 31.58
CA THR A 73 19.95 -9.03 32.74
C THR A 73 18.44 -8.75 32.75
N ARG A 74 18.04 -7.54 32.35
CA ARG A 74 16.64 -7.08 32.37
C ARG A 74 15.94 -7.24 31.04
N LEU A 75 16.64 -6.93 29.95
CA LEU A 75 16.11 -6.93 28.58
C LEU A 75 16.92 -7.90 27.72
N PRO A 76 16.89 -9.21 28.01
CA PRO A 76 17.72 -10.18 27.31
C PRO A 76 17.31 -10.31 25.84
N LEU A 77 18.30 -10.47 24.96
CA LEU A 77 18.12 -10.76 23.54
C LEU A 77 18.93 -11.99 23.15
N ASP A 78 18.34 -12.84 22.30
CA ASP A 78 18.95 -14.00 21.67
C ASP A 78 19.03 -13.86 20.14
N LYS A 79 18.26 -12.91 19.57
CA LYS A 79 18.30 -12.50 18.17
C LYS A 79 18.46 -11.00 18.10
N LEU A 80 19.40 -10.53 17.28
CA LEU A 80 19.67 -9.11 17.11
C LEU A 80 19.40 -8.70 15.66
N GLU A 81 18.20 -8.18 15.41
CA GLU A 81 17.75 -7.73 14.09
C GLU A 81 17.97 -6.22 13.93
N LEU A 82 19.12 -5.81 13.42
CA LEU A 82 19.48 -4.41 13.22
C LEU A 82 19.33 -3.95 11.76
N ALA A 83 18.65 -4.73 10.93
CA ALA A 83 18.46 -4.40 9.53
C ALA A 83 17.93 -2.96 9.31
N GLY A 84 18.57 -2.20 8.42
CA GLY A 84 18.21 -0.80 8.09
C GLY A 84 18.56 0.25 9.15
N ALA A 85 19.26 -0.12 10.22
CA ALA A 85 19.60 0.78 11.31
C ALA A 85 20.82 1.67 11.01
N GLN A 86 20.76 2.94 11.44
CA GLN A 86 21.95 3.79 11.57
C GLN A 86 22.58 3.58 12.96
N LEU A 87 23.78 3.00 12.98
CA LEU A 87 24.49 2.58 14.19
C LEU A 87 25.70 3.47 14.46
N ASP A 88 26.10 3.47 15.73
CA ASP A 88 27.35 4.04 16.22
C ASP A 88 28.20 2.87 16.73
N ASP A 89 29.49 2.86 16.42
CA ASP A 89 30.39 1.75 16.76
C ASP A 89 30.38 1.42 18.26
N ALA A 90 30.43 2.45 19.12
CA ALA A 90 30.47 2.24 20.56
C ALA A 90 29.16 1.64 21.08
N PHE A 91 28.02 2.15 20.60
CA PHE A 91 26.72 1.58 20.94
C PHE A 91 26.56 0.13 20.47
N PHE A 92 26.96 -0.16 19.23
CA PHE A 92 26.90 -1.51 18.68
C PHE A 92 27.73 -2.50 19.50
N VAL A 93 28.96 -2.13 19.86
CA VAL A 93 29.83 -2.97 20.68
C VAL A 93 29.28 -3.14 22.09
N ASP A 94 28.74 -2.09 22.72
CA ASP A 94 28.09 -2.18 24.03
C ASP A 94 26.91 -3.18 24.01
N LEU A 95 26.10 -3.12 22.94
CA LEU A 95 24.95 -4.01 22.75
C LEU A 95 25.39 -5.46 22.52
N ILE A 96 26.36 -5.72 21.63
CA ILE A 96 26.86 -7.06 21.40
C ILE A 96 27.54 -7.63 22.65
N ALA A 97 28.38 -6.84 23.33
CA ALA A 97 29.08 -7.28 24.53
C ALA A 97 28.12 -7.67 25.66
N ALA A 98 27.01 -6.94 25.80
CA ALA A 98 25.98 -7.25 26.79
C ALA A 98 25.34 -8.63 26.56
N HIS A 99 25.11 -9.02 25.30
CA HIS A 99 24.38 -10.25 24.94
C HIS A 99 25.28 -11.36 24.35
N GLN A 100 26.60 -11.24 24.46
CA GLN A 100 27.56 -12.05 23.72
C GLN A 100 27.40 -13.57 23.91
N ASP A 101 26.97 -14.00 25.11
CA ASP A 101 26.77 -15.42 25.44
C ASP A 101 25.40 -15.99 24.99
N LYS A 102 24.47 -15.13 24.54
CA LYS A 102 23.08 -15.49 24.22
C LYS A 102 22.72 -15.33 22.76
N ILE A 103 23.38 -14.44 22.01
CA ILE A 103 23.03 -14.15 20.62
C ILE A 103 23.28 -15.40 19.75
N SER A 104 22.21 -15.92 19.14
CA SER A 104 22.24 -16.99 18.16
C SER A 104 22.10 -16.49 16.71
N GLU A 105 21.48 -15.33 16.50
CA GLU A 105 21.25 -14.74 15.18
C GLU A 105 21.57 -13.24 15.19
N LEU A 106 22.34 -12.79 14.20
CA LEU A 106 22.74 -11.40 14.01
C LEU A 106 22.45 -10.96 12.58
N ASP A 107 21.58 -9.96 12.43
CA ASP A 107 21.22 -9.37 11.13
C ASP A 107 21.63 -7.90 11.07
N LEU A 108 22.58 -7.63 10.18
CA LEU A 108 23.21 -6.34 9.91
C LEU A 108 23.03 -5.94 8.44
N THR A 109 21.92 -6.35 7.83
CA THR A 109 21.61 -5.98 6.45
C THR A 109 21.24 -4.49 6.34
N ASN A 110 21.79 -3.80 5.34
CA ASN A 110 21.54 -2.38 5.06
C ASN A 110 21.76 -1.41 6.25
N ILE A 111 22.72 -1.71 7.12
CA ILE A 111 23.10 -0.80 8.20
C ILE A 111 24.00 0.33 7.68
N GLN A 112 24.01 1.45 8.40
CA GLN A 112 24.90 2.59 8.16
C GLN A 112 25.62 3.00 9.45
N GLY A 113 26.80 3.62 9.34
CA GLY A 113 27.48 4.28 10.47
C GLY A 113 28.49 3.44 11.24
N LEU A 114 28.75 2.20 10.81
CA LEU A 114 29.90 1.44 11.32
C LEU A 114 31.19 1.89 10.62
N SER A 115 32.30 1.98 11.36
CA SER A 115 33.59 2.37 10.81
C SER A 115 34.57 1.20 10.68
N GLU A 116 35.70 1.41 9.99
CA GLU A 116 36.79 0.44 9.89
C GLU A 116 37.42 0.09 11.26
N ASP A 117 37.27 0.94 12.27
CA ASP A 117 37.85 0.75 13.60
C ASP A 117 37.06 -0.23 14.48
N ILE A 118 35.87 -0.68 14.03
CA ILE A 118 34.97 -1.51 14.83
C ILE A 118 35.60 -2.82 15.32
N ASN A 119 36.44 -3.45 14.49
CA ASN A 119 37.14 -4.68 14.86
C ASN A 119 38.16 -4.46 15.99
N SER A 120 38.75 -3.26 16.09
CA SER A 120 39.65 -2.89 17.19
C SER A 120 38.88 -2.64 18.50
N ILE A 121 37.70 -2.02 18.41
CA ILE A 121 36.83 -1.78 19.58
C ILE A 121 36.30 -3.10 20.14
N LEU A 122 35.88 -4.03 19.26
CA LEU A 122 35.46 -5.38 19.64
C LEU A 122 36.59 -6.17 20.33
N ASP A 123 37.83 -6.01 19.87
CA ASP A 123 39.00 -6.68 20.45
C ASP A 123 39.33 -6.13 21.84
N THR A 124 39.31 -4.80 21.99
CA THR A 124 39.52 -4.11 23.28
C THR A 124 38.52 -4.57 24.34
N ARG A 125 37.27 -4.82 23.92
CA ARG A 125 36.17 -5.31 24.78
C ARG A 125 36.14 -6.83 24.94
N ARG A 126 37.06 -7.57 24.31
CA ARG A 126 37.17 -9.04 24.33
C ARG A 126 35.87 -9.76 23.97
N VAL A 127 35.12 -9.22 23.01
CA VAL A 127 33.83 -9.78 22.61
C VAL A 127 34.00 -11.11 21.89
N HIS A 128 33.29 -12.15 22.34
CA HIS A 128 33.24 -13.46 21.70
C HIS A 128 31.80 -13.94 21.59
N LEU A 129 31.44 -14.52 20.44
CA LEU A 129 30.06 -14.90 20.12
C LEU A 129 29.95 -16.41 19.88
N PRO A 130 30.08 -17.24 20.93
CA PRO A 130 30.16 -18.70 20.80
C PRO A 130 28.84 -19.34 20.36
N GLN A 131 27.70 -18.71 20.66
CA GLN A 131 26.37 -19.23 20.31
C GLN A 131 25.86 -18.75 18.95
N LEU A 132 26.58 -17.85 18.28
CA LEU A 132 26.13 -17.29 17.01
C LEU A 132 26.12 -18.38 15.92
N ARG A 133 24.93 -18.63 15.36
CA ARG A 133 24.71 -19.63 14.29
C ARG A 133 24.41 -18.99 12.95
N ALA A 134 23.81 -17.80 12.93
CA ALA A 134 23.44 -17.10 11.70
C ALA A 134 23.95 -15.65 11.72
N LEU A 135 24.64 -15.27 10.65
CA LEU A 135 25.13 -13.92 10.40
C LEU A 135 24.65 -13.45 9.03
N ARG A 136 23.95 -12.32 8.99
CA ARG A 136 23.56 -11.62 7.76
C ARG A 136 24.20 -10.24 7.75
N VAL A 137 24.92 -9.90 6.68
CA VAL A 137 25.60 -8.61 6.52
C VAL A 137 25.48 -8.16 5.07
N THR A 138 25.47 -6.85 4.85
CA THR A 138 25.62 -6.29 3.49
C THR A 138 26.89 -5.45 3.32
N SER A 139 27.36 -4.81 4.40
CA SER A 139 28.64 -4.08 4.41
C SER A 139 29.80 -5.04 4.67
N MET A 140 30.89 -4.82 3.94
CA MET A 140 32.15 -5.52 4.20
C MET A 140 32.93 -4.90 5.37
N GLU A 141 32.62 -3.70 5.87
CA GLU A 141 33.39 -3.00 6.92
C GLU A 141 33.61 -3.84 8.19
N LEU A 142 32.62 -4.64 8.59
CA LEU A 142 32.75 -5.56 9.72
C LEU A 142 33.67 -6.75 9.41
N LEU A 143 33.70 -7.18 8.15
CA LEU A 143 34.40 -8.37 7.66
C LEU A 143 35.78 -8.06 7.02
N SER A 144 36.04 -6.81 6.67
CA SER A 144 37.28 -6.32 6.08
C SER A 144 38.25 -5.88 7.17
N ARG A 145 39.53 -5.84 6.80
CA ARG A 145 40.59 -5.27 7.65
C ARG A 145 40.75 -3.78 7.31
N PRO A 146 41.09 -2.91 8.29
CA PRO A 146 41.61 -1.60 7.95
C PRO A 146 42.87 -1.74 7.09
N GLN A 147 43.01 -0.93 6.04
CA GLN A 147 44.26 -0.88 5.28
C GLN A 147 45.41 -0.46 6.22
N PRO A 148 46.62 -1.03 6.09
CA PRO A 148 47.72 -0.64 6.95
C PRO A 148 47.96 0.86 6.80
N ARG A 149 47.87 1.60 7.92
CA ARG A 149 48.22 3.02 7.97
C ARG A 149 49.63 3.17 7.40
N ARG A 150 49.75 3.69 6.18
CA ARG A 150 51.05 4.12 5.64
C ARG A 150 51.60 5.10 6.66
N LYS A 151 52.72 4.76 7.31
CA LYS A 151 53.50 5.69 8.12
C LYS A 151 53.95 6.80 7.18
N ASN A 152 53.17 7.88 7.07
CA ASN A 152 53.60 9.09 6.37
C ASN A 152 54.71 9.71 7.21
N GLY A 153 55.94 9.48 6.76
CA GLY A 153 57.10 10.24 7.20
C GLY A 153 56.86 11.72 6.96
N VAL A 154 57.13 12.50 8.00
CA VAL A 154 57.06 13.96 7.99
C VAL A 154 58.15 14.51 7.07
N ALA A 155 57.74 15.09 5.95
CA ALA A 155 58.43 16.14 5.20
C ALA A 155 57.28 16.95 4.56
N GLY A 156 57.06 18.24 4.80
CA GLY A 156 57.99 19.34 4.97
C GLY A 156 57.72 20.32 3.82
N MET A 157 56.83 21.30 4.05
CA MET A 157 56.45 22.43 3.16
C MET A 157 55.74 22.01 1.85
N ASP A 158 54.79 22.73 1.26
CA ASP A 158 54.66 24.18 1.14
C ASP A 158 53.21 24.59 0.79
N VAL A 159 52.88 25.84 1.10
CA VAL A 159 51.58 26.49 0.87
C VAL A 159 51.43 26.90 -0.60
N ARG A 160 50.18 26.82 -1.12
CA ARG A 160 49.58 27.55 -2.27
C ARG A 160 49.15 26.67 -3.45
N ASN A 161 47.85 26.44 -3.54
CA ASN A 161 46.97 26.76 -4.69
C ASN A 161 45.71 25.89 -4.65
N VAL A 162 44.64 26.43 -4.09
CA VAL A 162 43.28 25.93 -4.28
C VAL A 162 42.59 26.90 -5.24
N PRO A 163 42.08 26.46 -6.40
CA PRO A 163 41.00 27.14 -7.07
C PRO A 163 39.67 26.64 -6.47
N VAL A 164 38.99 27.55 -5.78
CA VAL A 164 37.57 27.44 -5.46
C VAL A 164 36.79 27.57 -6.77
N LEU A 165 35.96 26.59 -7.09
CA LEU A 165 34.91 26.72 -8.12
C LEU A 165 33.56 26.81 -7.42
N GLY A 166 32.79 27.81 -7.87
CA GLY A 166 31.57 28.31 -7.26
C GLY A 166 30.28 27.73 -7.86
N VAL A 167 29.18 28.29 -7.38
CA VAL A 167 27.82 27.77 -7.39
C VAL A 167 27.09 28.05 -8.73
N GLU A 168 27.74 27.83 -9.87
CA GLU A 168 27.11 28.08 -11.20
C GLU A 168 27.21 26.91 -12.20
N ASP A 169 27.67 25.71 -11.79
CA ASP A 169 27.77 24.53 -12.66
C ASP A 169 26.65 23.48 -12.43
N LEU A 170 25.51 23.89 -11.85
CA LEU A 170 24.34 23.03 -11.64
C LEU A 170 23.10 23.67 -12.26
N GLU A 171 22.84 23.38 -13.55
CA GLU A 171 21.49 23.40 -14.15
C GLU A 171 21.54 22.79 -15.56
N GLY A 172 20.77 21.71 -15.82
CA GLY A 172 20.74 21.12 -17.16
C GLY A 172 20.01 19.77 -17.34
N ALA A 173 18.70 19.78 -17.10
CA ALA A 173 17.65 18.99 -17.79
C ALA A 173 17.61 17.44 -17.74
N ALA A 174 16.49 16.96 -17.18
CA ALA A 174 15.84 15.69 -17.50
C ALA A 174 15.13 15.72 -18.87
N GLY A 175 14.96 14.56 -19.50
CA GLY A 175 14.02 14.37 -20.61
C GLY A 175 14.37 13.26 -21.60
N LEU A 176 13.64 12.14 -21.53
CA LEU A 176 13.56 11.07 -22.53
C LEU A 176 13.03 11.60 -23.88
N ASP A 177 13.54 11.08 -25.02
CA ASP A 177 12.88 10.01 -25.80
C ASP A 177 13.25 10.00 -27.33
N GLN A 178 13.22 8.79 -27.92
CA GLN A 178 13.04 8.42 -29.35
C GLN A 178 14.19 8.25 -30.38
N MET A 179 14.33 6.97 -30.78
CA MET A 179 14.48 6.37 -32.13
C MET A 179 15.23 7.11 -33.26
N ARG A 180 16.27 6.47 -33.84
CA ARG A 180 16.22 5.92 -35.22
C ARG A 180 17.46 5.09 -35.62
N GLU A 181 17.20 4.20 -36.57
CA GLU A 181 18.06 3.20 -37.22
C GLU A 181 19.24 3.75 -38.05
N SER A 182 20.18 2.83 -38.33
CA SER A 182 20.83 2.58 -39.64
C SER A 182 22.34 2.85 -39.81
N ARG A 183 23.05 1.74 -40.07
CA ARG A 183 24.11 1.51 -41.09
C ARG A 183 25.56 1.91 -40.81
N GLY A 184 26.43 0.89 -40.92
CA GLY A 184 27.67 0.98 -41.71
C GLY A 184 28.97 0.66 -40.96
N GLY A 185 29.56 -0.52 -41.20
CA GLY A 185 31.00 -0.75 -40.97
C GLY A 185 31.86 -0.05 -42.05
N PRO A 186 33.15 -0.42 -42.27
CA PRO A 186 33.96 -1.43 -41.55
C PRO A 186 35.45 -1.04 -41.29
N SER A 187 36.18 -1.95 -40.62
CA SER A 187 37.60 -2.33 -40.77
C SER A 187 38.77 -1.32 -40.63
N ARG A 188 39.76 -1.67 -39.77
CA ARG A 188 41.21 -1.82 -40.07
C ARG A 188 42.01 -2.08 -38.77
N GLU A 189 42.64 -3.24 -38.63
CA GLU A 189 44.04 -3.58 -39.01
C GLU A 189 45.12 -3.01 -38.07
N ALA A 190 45.62 -3.91 -37.21
CA ALA A 190 47.02 -4.25 -36.94
C ALA A 190 48.11 -3.16 -36.96
N LEU A 191 48.80 -3.02 -35.83
CA LEU A 191 50.26 -2.83 -35.81
C LEU A 191 50.93 -3.62 -34.68
N GLN A 192 51.48 -4.75 -35.11
CA GLN A 192 52.75 -5.38 -34.75
C GLN A 192 53.75 -4.62 -33.86
N MET A 193 54.33 -5.41 -32.94
CA MET A 193 55.76 -5.81 -32.87
C MET A 193 56.62 -5.37 -31.68
N HIS A 194 57.19 -6.43 -31.09
CA HIS A 194 58.58 -6.63 -30.66
C HIS A 194 58.95 -6.24 -29.22
N ASN A 195 59.27 -7.23 -28.38
CA ASN A 195 60.46 -8.10 -28.33
C ASN A 195 61.62 -7.36 -27.66
N ASP A 196 62.05 -7.81 -26.48
CA ASP A 196 63.14 -8.79 -26.34
C ASP A 196 63.57 -8.90 -24.86
N ASP A 197 63.41 -10.12 -24.36
CA ASP A 197 64.47 -11.00 -23.89
C ASP A 197 65.49 -10.61 -22.79
N ASN A 198 65.65 -11.63 -21.92
CA ASN A 198 66.89 -12.13 -21.32
C ASN A 198 67.40 -11.40 -20.06
N GLN A 199 67.78 -12.06 -18.96
CA GLN A 199 68.39 -13.39 -18.82
C GLN A 199 68.49 -13.82 -17.34
N MET A 200 68.51 -15.14 -17.16
CA MET A 200 69.27 -15.95 -16.18
C MET A 200 68.82 -16.13 -14.72
N GLU A 201 68.36 -17.37 -14.50
CA GLU A 201 68.51 -18.22 -13.31
C GLU A 201 69.96 -18.30 -12.79
N LEU A 202 70.14 -18.52 -11.47
CA LEU A 202 70.64 -19.80 -10.92
C LEU A 202 71.02 -19.72 -9.42
N HIS A 203 70.53 -20.73 -8.69
CA HIS A 203 71.18 -21.50 -7.63
C HIS A 203 71.32 -21.02 -6.16
N ARG A 204 70.58 -21.78 -5.33
CA ARG A 204 71.03 -22.66 -4.23
C ARG A 204 71.33 -22.08 -2.83
N GLN A 205 70.69 -22.79 -1.89
CA GLN A 205 71.23 -23.41 -0.67
C GLN A 205 71.04 -22.72 0.68
N SER A 206 70.24 -23.41 1.49
CA SER A 206 70.23 -23.58 2.94
C SER A 206 71.42 -23.06 3.74
N CYS A 207 71.10 -22.37 4.85
CA CYS A 207 71.82 -22.50 6.11
C CYS A 207 70.82 -22.47 7.27
N SER A 208 70.76 -23.58 7.99
CA SER A 208 70.18 -23.69 9.34
C SER A 208 71.17 -23.12 10.35
N SER A 209 70.75 -22.19 11.20
CA SER A 209 71.27 -22.12 12.57
C SER A 209 70.25 -21.44 13.49
N SER A 210 70.13 -22.06 14.67
CA SER A 210 69.25 -21.77 15.78
C SER A 210 69.42 -20.37 16.37
N MET A 211 68.31 -19.68 16.64
CA MET A 211 68.20 -18.87 17.84
C MET A 211 66.76 -18.90 18.38
N ALA A 212 66.65 -19.29 19.65
CA ALA A 212 65.40 -19.41 20.38
C ALA A 212 64.85 -18.03 20.77
N THR A 213 63.53 -17.91 20.66
CA THR A 213 62.62 -17.16 21.53
C THR A 213 62.98 -15.71 21.87
N LEU A 214 62.38 -14.77 21.15
CA LEU A 214 61.72 -13.62 21.74
C LEU A 214 60.39 -13.41 21.02
N ASN A 215 59.29 -13.59 21.76
CA ASN A 215 57.94 -13.25 21.35
C ASN A 215 57.83 -11.73 21.24
N ASP A 216 57.54 -11.22 20.05
CA ASP A 216 56.88 -9.92 19.85
C ASP A 216 55.71 -10.16 18.89
N ASP A 217 54.58 -10.56 19.48
CA ASP A 217 53.26 -10.62 18.85
C ASP A 217 52.63 -9.23 19.02
N ASP A 218 52.99 -8.30 18.14
CA ASP A 218 52.36 -6.98 18.07
C ASP A 218 51.02 -7.14 17.33
N GLY A 219 49.98 -7.34 18.14
CA GLY A 219 48.66 -7.85 17.76
C GLY A 219 47.86 -6.96 16.81
N GLU A 220 47.63 -7.46 15.61
CA GLU A 220 46.55 -6.99 14.75
C GLU A 220 45.21 -7.63 15.18
N PRO A 221 44.11 -6.87 15.26
CA PRO A 221 42.82 -7.41 15.65
C PRO A 221 42.35 -8.48 14.63
N PRO A 222 41.87 -9.63 15.11
CA PRO A 222 41.44 -10.71 14.24
C PRO A 222 40.12 -10.37 13.51
N VAL A 223 39.89 -10.98 12.35
CA VAL A 223 38.67 -10.78 11.53
C VAL A 223 37.44 -11.17 12.34
N PHE A 224 36.31 -10.47 12.20
CA PHE A 224 35.09 -10.72 12.98
C PHE A 224 34.67 -12.19 13.05
N THR A 225 34.77 -12.95 11.95
CA THR A 225 34.39 -14.38 11.89
C THR A 225 35.20 -15.29 12.81
N SER A 226 36.41 -14.88 13.22
CA SER A 226 37.19 -15.60 14.23
C SER A 226 36.54 -15.61 15.62
N ARG A 227 35.67 -14.62 15.89
CA ARG A 227 34.94 -14.46 17.17
C ARG A 227 33.69 -15.34 17.23
N CYS A 228 33.25 -15.88 16.10
CA CYS A 228 32.04 -16.65 15.93
C CYS A 228 32.29 -17.87 15.01
N PRO A 229 33.17 -18.81 15.40
CA PRO A 229 33.56 -19.94 14.55
C PRO A 229 32.42 -20.92 14.27
N ASN A 230 31.36 -20.92 15.09
CA ASN A 230 30.27 -21.89 14.99
C ASN A 230 29.08 -21.41 14.13
N ILE A 231 29.29 -20.42 13.25
CA ILE A 231 28.29 -19.98 12.29
C ILE A 231 28.00 -21.11 11.31
N LYS A 232 26.71 -21.38 11.11
CA LYS A 232 26.18 -22.32 10.13
C LYS A 232 25.57 -21.64 8.91
N LEU A 233 25.08 -20.41 9.07
CA LEU A 233 24.51 -19.61 7.99
C LEU A 233 25.23 -18.27 7.89
N LEU A 234 25.83 -17.99 6.74
CA LEU A 234 26.45 -16.71 6.42
C LEU A 234 25.79 -16.16 5.16
N SER A 235 25.19 -14.98 5.27
CA SER A 235 24.65 -14.22 4.13
C SER A 235 25.39 -12.90 4.04
N MET A 236 26.02 -12.67 2.90
CA MET A 236 26.86 -11.48 2.63
C MET A 236 26.30 -10.71 1.44
N GLN A 237 24.98 -10.53 1.33
CA GLN A 237 24.36 -9.96 0.13
C GLN A 237 24.91 -8.55 -0.16
N LYS A 238 25.27 -8.25 -1.41
CA LYS A 238 25.61 -6.88 -1.79
C LYS A 238 24.35 -6.10 -2.13
N VAL A 239 24.37 -4.79 -1.84
CA VAL A 239 23.38 -3.86 -2.40
C VAL A 239 23.78 -3.57 -3.84
N LYS A 240 22.85 -3.71 -4.78
CA LYS A 240 23.07 -3.47 -6.21
C LYS A 240 23.50 -2.00 -6.41
N ARG A 241 24.77 -1.77 -6.74
CA ARG A 241 25.35 -0.45 -7.03
C ARG A 241 25.84 -0.39 -8.49
N PRO A 242 25.99 0.81 -9.09
CA PRO A 242 26.57 0.95 -10.42
C PRO A 242 27.96 0.30 -10.50
N PRO A 243 28.34 -0.32 -11.63
CA PRO A 243 29.59 -1.08 -11.77
C PRO A 243 30.87 -0.28 -11.49
N GLU A 244 30.80 1.05 -11.55
CA GLU A 244 31.95 1.96 -11.45
C GLU A 244 32.42 2.19 -10.00
N GLU A 245 31.64 1.78 -9.00
CA GLU A 245 31.93 2.01 -7.56
C GLU A 245 32.31 0.74 -6.78
N GLU A 246 32.44 -0.41 -7.46
CA GLU A 246 32.71 -1.67 -6.76
C GLU A 246 34.21 -1.97 -6.63
N ASP A 247 34.69 -1.92 -5.38
CA ASP A 247 36.01 -2.45 -5.04
C ASP A 247 35.98 -3.99 -5.15
N PRO A 248 36.86 -4.62 -5.94
CA PRO A 248 36.96 -6.06 -6.00
C PRO A 248 37.47 -6.56 -4.65
N ALA A 249 36.56 -7.05 -3.81
CA ALA A 249 36.94 -7.77 -2.61
C ALA A 249 37.86 -8.93 -3.04
N SER A 250 39.15 -8.81 -2.76
CA SER A 250 40.14 -9.77 -3.24
C SER A 250 39.78 -11.17 -2.72
N ASN A 251 39.92 -12.21 -3.55
CA ASN A 251 39.72 -13.60 -3.13
C ASN A 251 40.47 -13.94 -1.81
N ALA A 252 41.59 -13.27 -1.56
CA ALA A 252 42.34 -13.35 -0.30
C ALA A 252 41.55 -12.85 0.93
N THR A 253 40.76 -11.79 0.79
CA THR A 253 39.91 -11.27 1.86
C THR A 253 38.81 -12.28 2.19
N LEU A 254 38.15 -12.83 1.17
CA LEU A 254 37.13 -13.87 1.34
C LEU A 254 37.67 -15.13 2.00
N SER A 255 38.84 -15.61 1.55
CA SER A 255 39.49 -16.78 2.16
C SER A 255 39.71 -16.60 3.67
N ARG A 256 40.05 -15.39 4.14
CA ARG A 256 40.24 -15.11 5.56
C ARG A 256 38.94 -15.03 6.34
N VAL A 257 37.86 -14.53 5.71
CA VAL A 257 36.53 -14.52 6.32
C VAL A 257 36.03 -15.95 6.53
N PHE A 258 36.29 -16.84 5.58
CA PHE A 258 35.81 -18.22 5.60
C PHE A 258 36.69 -19.21 6.38
N GLU A 259 38.00 -18.95 6.51
CA GLU A 259 38.95 -19.85 7.19
C GLU A 259 38.52 -20.27 8.61
N PRO A 260 37.93 -19.38 9.46
CA PRO A 260 37.45 -19.77 10.79
C PRO A 260 36.14 -20.60 10.79
N LEU A 261 35.39 -20.61 9.68
CA LEU A 261 34.01 -21.09 9.61
C LEU A 261 33.90 -22.53 9.12
N LYS A 262 34.43 -23.48 9.90
CA LYS A 262 34.52 -24.90 9.50
C LYS A 262 33.18 -25.61 9.44
N ASP A 263 32.20 -25.14 10.21
CA ASP A 263 30.86 -25.72 10.32
C ASP A 263 29.82 -24.99 9.44
N LEU A 264 30.27 -24.16 8.49
CA LEU A 264 29.37 -23.41 7.63
C LEU A 264 28.60 -24.35 6.70
N GLU A 265 27.27 -24.31 6.79
CA GLU A 265 26.36 -25.17 6.02
C GLU A 265 25.69 -24.40 4.87
N THR A 266 25.41 -23.11 5.07
CA THR A 266 24.70 -22.24 4.13
C THR A 266 25.50 -20.97 3.87
N LEU A 267 25.79 -20.71 2.60
CA LEU A 267 26.43 -19.48 2.14
C LEU A 267 25.55 -18.79 1.09
N ASP A 268 25.29 -17.50 1.31
CA ASP A 268 24.53 -16.64 0.41
C ASP A 268 25.37 -15.43 0.00
N LEU A 269 25.70 -15.38 -1.29
CA LEU A 269 26.48 -14.33 -1.95
C LEU A 269 25.64 -13.64 -3.03
N SER A 270 24.34 -13.46 -2.77
CA SER A 270 23.47 -12.79 -3.74
C SER A 270 23.97 -11.38 -4.09
N ASN A 271 23.83 -10.99 -5.35
CA ASN A 271 24.27 -9.72 -5.94
C ASN A 271 25.78 -9.46 -5.92
N TRP A 272 26.63 -10.48 -5.71
CA TRP A 272 28.08 -10.30 -5.81
C TRP A 272 28.52 -10.10 -7.26
N SER A 273 29.49 -9.20 -7.47
CA SER A 273 30.14 -9.02 -8.75
C SER A 273 31.28 -10.02 -9.00
N ARG A 274 31.39 -10.47 -10.25
CA ARG A 274 32.53 -11.22 -10.84
C ARG A 274 33.25 -12.17 -9.88
N MET A 275 32.65 -13.33 -9.63
CA MET A 275 33.31 -14.44 -8.93
C MET A 275 34.00 -15.35 -9.96
N GLU A 276 35.22 -15.01 -10.39
CA GLU A 276 35.87 -15.71 -11.52
C GLU A 276 36.05 -17.21 -11.32
N ASP A 277 36.27 -17.69 -10.08
CA ASP A 277 36.55 -19.13 -9.87
C ASP A 277 35.99 -19.75 -8.57
N LEU A 278 35.38 -18.98 -7.66
CA LEU A 278 34.87 -19.45 -6.36
C LEU A 278 35.85 -20.32 -5.55
N ARG A 279 37.17 -20.31 -5.82
CA ARG A 279 38.13 -21.24 -5.22
C ARG A 279 38.24 -21.07 -3.71
N CYS A 280 38.00 -19.84 -3.21
CA CYS A 280 37.99 -19.53 -1.78
C CYS A 280 36.90 -20.26 -1.00
N ILE A 281 35.85 -20.75 -1.67
CA ILE A 281 34.70 -21.42 -1.06
C ILE A 281 34.86 -22.95 -1.09
N ASN A 282 35.66 -23.49 -2.03
CA ASN A 282 35.87 -24.94 -2.19
C ASN A 282 36.29 -25.70 -0.91
N PRO A 283 37.06 -25.11 0.04
CA PRO A 283 37.40 -25.78 1.30
C PRO A 283 36.21 -25.98 2.26
N LEU A 284 35.09 -25.29 2.04
CA LEU A 284 33.92 -25.33 2.91
C LEU A 284 33.02 -26.51 2.58
N ASN A 285 32.44 -27.12 3.60
CA ASN A 285 31.54 -28.27 3.44
C ASN A 285 30.07 -27.83 3.32
N LEU A 286 29.78 -27.00 2.31
CA LEU A 286 28.47 -26.39 2.14
C LEU A 286 27.39 -27.40 1.74
N THR A 287 26.19 -27.19 2.28
CA THR A 287 24.96 -27.88 1.88
C THR A 287 24.02 -26.97 1.09
N SER A 288 24.13 -25.65 1.24
CA SER A 288 23.35 -24.65 0.52
C SER A 288 24.25 -23.53 0.01
N LEU A 289 24.16 -23.24 -1.28
CA LEU A 289 24.88 -22.15 -1.93
C LEU A 289 23.90 -21.30 -2.75
N ILE A 290 23.79 -20.01 -2.39
CA ILE A 290 22.91 -19.05 -3.05
C ILE A 290 23.76 -18.00 -3.77
N LEU A 291 23.62 -17.93 -5.10
CA LEU A 291 24.36 -17.06 -6.01
C LEU A 291 23.39 -16.26 -6.89
N PHE A 292 22.25 -15.83 -6.34
CA PHE A 292 21.26 -15.04 -7.05
C PHE A 292 21.87 -13.72 -7.55
N ASP A 293 21.64 -13.35 -8.80
CA ASP A 293 22.15 -12.10 -9.40
C ASP A 293 23.69 -11.97 -9.41
N VAL A 294 24.42 -13.09 -9.44
CA VAL A 294 25.89 -13.10 -9.63
C VAL A 294 26.19 -13.28 -11.12
N PRO A 295 26.85 -12.32 -11.81
CA PRO A 295 27.13 -12.43 -13.24
C PRO A 295 28.26 -13.45 -13.52
N ASP A 296 28.35 -13.90 -14.78
CA ASP A 296 29.44 -14.72 -15.31
C ASP A 296 29.64 -16.09 -14.61
N LEU A 297 28.60 -16.62 -13.95
CA LEU A 297 28.65 -17.91 -13.24
C LEU A 297 29.04 -19.11 -14.12
N TYR A 298 28.98 -18.98 -15.44
CA TYR A 298 29.47 -20.01 -16.37
C TYR A 298 30.97 -20.32 -16.17
N LEU A 299 31.77 -19.37 -15.68
CA LEU A 299 33.18 -19.56 -15.34
C LEU A 299 33.35 -20.40 -14.05
N ALA A 300 32.41 -20.26 -13.12
CA ALA A 300 32.48 -20.87 -11.80
C ALA A 300 31.90 -22.29 -11.72
N ILE A 301 31.19 -22.77 -12.77
CA ILE A 301 30.57 -24.10 -12.79
C ILE A 301 31.58 -25.21 -12.46
N GLY A 302 32.80 -25.12 -12.99
CA GLY A 302 33.86 -26.11 -12.74
C GLY A 302 34.25 -26.25 -11.27
N THR A 303 34.09 -25.20 -10.47
CA THR A 303 34.31 -25.22 -9.02
C THR A 303 33.06 -25.66 -8.27
N ILE A 304 31.87 -25.19 -8.67
CA ILE A 304 30.60 -25.56 -8.04
C ILE A 304 30.38 -27.08 -8.05
N VAL A 305 30.69 -27.75 -9.17
CA VAL A 305 30.53 -29.21 -9.29
C VAL A 305 31.44 -30.02 -8.36
N GLN A 306 32.48 -29.42 -7.79
CA GLN A 306 33.37 -30.08 -6.81
C GLN A 306 32.74 -30.12 -5.41
N MET A 307 31.76 -29.27 -5.12
CA MET A 307 31.06 -29.16 -3.84
C MET A 307 29.97 -30.24 -3.70
N THR A 308 30.39 -31.50 -3.69
CA THR A 308 29.48 -32.67 -3.82
C THR A 308 28.45 -32.83 -2.69
N GLN A 309 28.59 -32.13 -1.57
CA GLN A 309 27.64 -32.15 -0.45
C GLN A 309 26.45 -31.19 -0.62
N LEU A 310 26.45 -30.36 -1.68
CA LEU A 310 25.37 -29.42 -1.96
C LEU A 310 24.02 -30.14 -2.14
N ARG A 311 23.02 -29.60 -1.46
CA ARG A 311 21.60 -29.98 -1.50
C ARG A 311 20.73 -28.89 -2.09
N ILE A 312 21.14 -27.63 -1.94
CA ILE A 312 20.47 -26.45 -2.45
C ILE A 312 21.51 -25.66 -3.26
N LEU A 313 21.19 -25.40 -4.52
CA LEU A 313 21.97 -24.54 -5.39
C LEU A 313 21.03 -23.53 -6.05
N ASP A 314 21.36 -22.26 -5.94
CA ASP A 314 20.65 -21.18 -6.62
C ASP A 314 21.65 -20.39 -7.46
N VAL A 315 21.43 -20.40 -8.78
CA VAL A 315 22.19 -19.63 -9.78
C VAL A 315 21.25 -18.74 -10.60
N SER A 316 20.06 -18.45 -10.06
CA SER A 316 19.04 -17.65 -10.73
C SER A 316 19.46 -16.19 -10.91
N GLN A 317 18.85 -15.54 -11.88
CA GLN A 317 19.14 -14.15 -12.25
C GLN A 317 17.84 -13.36 -12.38
N SER A 318 17.91 -12.04 -12.19
CA SER A 318 16.84 -11.10 -12.50
C SER A 318 16.93 -10.60 -13.95
N MET A 319 18.15 -10.51 -14.48
CA MET A 319 18.42 -10.04 -15.84
C MET A 319 18.92 -11.17 -16.72
N ARG A 320 18.32 -11.31 -17.91
CA ARG A 320 18.66 -12.40 -18.83
C ARG A 320 20.05 -12.25 -19.47
N GLU A 321 20.51 -11.02 -19.64
CA GLU A 321 21.81 -10.71 -20.28
C GLU A 321 23.00 -11.25 -19.49
N THR A 322 22.91 -11.24 -18.15
CA THR A 322 23.95 -11.78 -17.25
C THR A 322 23.84 -13.29 -17.04
N ALA A 323 22.83 -13.93 -17.64
CA ALA A 323 22.43 -15.31 -17.37
C ALA A 323 22.74 -16.29 -18.51
N LEU A 324 23.66 -15.92 -19.42
CA LEU A 324 23.99 -16.69 -20.62
C LEU A 324 25.16 -17.65 -20.38
N TYR A 325 24.88 -18.95 -20.51
CA TYR A 325 25.88 -20.00 -20.51
C TYR A 325 26.24 -20.36 -21.95
N PRO A 326 27.54 -20.49 -22.32
CA PRO A 326 27.95 -20.85 -23.68
C PRO A 326 27.55 -22.27 -24.11
N ARG A 327 27.52 -23.22 -23.16
CA ARG A 327 27.11 -24.62 -23.33
C ARG A 327 26.11 -24.99 -22.24
N PRO A 328 24.88 -24.43 -22.28
CA PRO A 328 23.92 -24.50 -21.19
C PRO A 328 23.53 -25.93 -20.83
N VAL A 329 23.27 -26.79 -21.81
CA VAL A 329 22.81 -28.16 -21.58
C VAL A 329 23.92 -29.00 -20.97
N THR A 330 25.15 -28.86 -21.46
CA THR A 330 26.33 -29.52 -20.89
C THR A 330 26.63 -29.03 -19.47
N ALA A 331 26.49 -27.72 -19.21
CA ALA A 331 26.68 -27.14 -17.88
C ALA A 331 25.65 -27.70 -16.88
N LEU A 332 24.36 -27.68 -17.24
CA LEU A 332 23.29 -28.23 -16.41
C LEU A 332 23.48 -29.74 -16.15
N HIS A 333 23.84 -30.50 -17.18
CA HIS A 333 24.18 -31.92 -17.06
C HIS A 333 25.35 -32.15 -16.09
N SER A 334 26.39 -31.32 -16.17
CA SER A 334 27.56 -31.42 -15.28
C SER A 334 27.18 -31.17 -13.82
N ILE A 335 26.31 -30.19 -13.56
CA ILE A 335 25.78 -29.89 -12.22
C ILE A 335 25.07 -31.11 -11.64
N VAL A 336 24.08 -31.67 -12.35
CA VAL A 336 23.25 -32.75 -11.79
C VAL A 336 24.00 -34.09 -11.68
N THR A 337 24.99 -34.34 -12.56
CA THR A 337 25.81 -35.56 -12.51
C THR A 337 26.79 -35.54 -11.34
N ALA A 338 27.38 -34.37 -11.05
CA ALA A 338 28.34 -34.21 -9.96
C ALA A 338 27.65 -34.08 -8.59
N LEU A 339 26.58 -33.28 -8.49
CA LEU A 339 25.88 -32.97 -7.25
C LEU A 339 24.76 -33.97 -6.94
N LYS A 340 25.11 -35.20 -6.56
CA LYS A 340 24.15 -36.30 -6.34
C LYS A 340 23.18 -36.10 -5.18
N HIS A 341 23.50 -35.20 -4.25
CA HIS A 341 22.66 -34.88 -3.09
C HIS A 341 21.69 -33.72 -3.33
N LEU A 342 21.67 -33.15 -4.54
CA LEU A 342 20.84 -32.00 -4.88
C LEU A 342 19.35 -32.31 -4.70
N THR A 343 18.66 -31.38 -4.06
CA THR A 343 17.21 -31.44 -3.78
C THR A 343 16.49 -30.18 -4.26
N HIS A 344 17.16 -29.03 -4.27
CA HIS A 344 16.63 -27.76 -4.73
C HIS A 344 17.62 -27.18 -5.72
N LEU A 345 17.13 -26.80 -6.89
CA LEU A 345 17.92 -26.13 -7.92
C LEU A 345 17.13 -24.94 -8.45
N ASP A 346 17.66 -23.73 -8.36
CA ASP A 346 17.07 -22.57 -9.00
C ASP A 346 17.95 -22.09 -10.15
N ILE A 347 17.39 -22.12 -11.37
CA ILE A 347 18.05 -21.68 -12.61
C ILE A 347 17.21 -20.62 -13.32
N SER A 348 16.30 -19.95 -12.60
CA SER A 348 15.35 -18.99 -13.17
C SER A 348 16.05 -17.83 -13.87
N SER A 349 15.47 -17.42 -15.00
CA SER A 349 15.97 -16.44 -15.97
C SER A 349 17.32 -16.78 -16.62
N THR A 350 17.77 -18.03 -16.56
CA THR A 350 18.97 -18.50 -17.28
C THR A 350 18.63 -19.31 -18.52
N ASN A 351 19.60 -19.49 -19.42
CA ASN A 351 19.45 -20.39 -20.57
C ASN A 351 19.79 -21.86 -20.26
N LEU A 352 20.04 -22.24 -19.00
CA LEU A 352 20.50 -23.60 -18.63
C LEU A 352 19.51 -24.71 -19.03
N ALA A 353 18.21 -24.41 -19.06
CA ALA A 353 17.16 -25.34 -19.46
C ALA A 353 16.87 -25.34 -20.98
N ALA A 354 17.71 -24.68 -21.79
CA ALA A 354 17.54 -24.60 -23.23
C ALA A 354 17.57 -26.00 -23.91
N GLN A 355 17.02 -26.06 -25.12
CA GLN A 355 17.13 -27.23 -25.98
C GLN A 355 18.58 -27.41 -26.49
N PRO A 356 19.08 -28.65 -26.61
CA PRO A 356 20.46 -28.90 -27.01
C PRO A 356 20.73 -28.52 -28.47
N THR A 357 21.97 -28.11 -28.74
CA THR A 357 22.46 -27.83 -30.10
C THR A 357 23.49 -28.88 -30.52
N ALA A 358 23.88 -28.91 -31.80
CA ALA A 358 24.91 -29.85 -32.29
C ALA A 358 26.24 -29.75 -31.53
N ASN A 359 26.57 -28.56 -31.01
CA ASN A 359 27.81 -28.28 -30.26
C ASN A 359 27.62 -28.33 -28.73
N ASP A 360 26.39 -28.57 -28.25
CA ASP A 360 26.04 -28.61 -26.84
C ASP A 360 25.14 -29.82 -26.56
N TRP A 361 25.74 -31.00 -26.65
CA TRP A 361 25.11 -32.27 -26.38
C TRP A 361 25.88 -33.03 -25.29
N PRO A 362 25.25 -33.41 -24.17
CA PRO A 362 25.92 -34.19 -23.12
C PRO A 362 26.43 -35.53 -23.64
N SER A 363 27.65 -35.93 -23.26
CA SER A 363 28.15 -37.28 -23.55
C SER A 363 27.28 -38.33 -22.85
N VAL A 364 26.76 -39.29 -23.60
CA VAL A 364 25.88 -40.33 -23.08
C VAL A 364 26.70 -41.33 -22.25
N ASP A 365 26.60 -41.26 -20.92
CA ASP A 365 27.08 -42.32 -20.04
C ASP A 365 26.13 -43.52 -20.12
N ASN A 366 26.35 -44.37 -21.12
CA ASN A 366 25.68 -45.68 -21.30
C ASN A 366 26.14 -46.69 -20.22
N LYS A 367 26.01 -46.36 -18.95
CA LYS A 367 26.12 -47.36 -17.87
C LYS A 367 24.76 -48.04 -17.73
N GLU A 368 24.63 -49.18 -18.39
CA GLU A 368 23.51 -50.11 -18.25
C GLU A 368 23.18 -50.32 -16.76
N GLY A 369 21.97 -49.93 -16.33
CA GLY A 369 21.47 -50.11 -14.96
C GLY A 369 21.21 -48.84 -14.14
N SER A 370 21.56 -47.64 -14.64
CA SER A 370 21.22 -46.38 -13.97
C SER A 370 19.72 -46.03 -14.13
N LYS A 371 19.00 -45.93 -13.01
CA LYS A 371 17.61 -45.41 -12.97
C LYS A 371 17.62 -43.90 -13.19
N HIS A 372 17.63 -43.47 -14.45
CA HIS A 372 17.51 -42.07 -14.83
C HIS A 372 16.05 -41.59 -14.71
N VAL A 373 15.87 -40.36 -14.27
CA VAL A 373 14.55 -39.70 -14.25
C VAL A 373 14.18 -39.27 -15.67
N ARG A 374 12.90 -39.45 -16.02
CA ARG A 374 12.36 -38.95 -17.28
C ARG A 374 12.24 -37.43 -17.24
N SER A 375 12.74 -36.76 -18.28
CA SER A 375 12.78 -35.31 -18.37
C SER A 375 12.88 -34.85 -19.83
N ASP A 376 12.04 -33.89 -20.19
CA ASP A 376 12.11 -33.18 -21.47
C ASP A 376 13.28 -32.18 -21.50
N ILE A 377 13.72 -31.72 -20.32
CA ILE A 377 14.95 -30.93 -20.17
C ILE A 377 16.15 -31.88 -20.21
N VAL A 378 16.88 -31.86 -21.33
CA VAL A 378 17.97 -32.81 -21.62
C VAL A 378 19.06 -32.80 -20.55
N GLY A 379 19.44 -31.62 -20.06
CA GLY A 379 20.44 -31.46 -19.02
C GLY A 379 20.08 -32.15 -17.70
N LEU A 380 18.79 -32.34 -17.40
CA LEU A 380 18.33 -32.94 -16.13
C LEU A 380 18.18 -34.46 -16.16
N ARG A 381 18.33 -35.11 -17.32
CA ARG A 381 18.12 -36.57 -17.47
C ARG A 381 19.07 -37.43 -16.63
N ALA A 382 20.20 -36.87 -16.21
CA ALA A 382 21.16 -37.56 -15.35
C ALA A 382 20.77 -37.60 -13.86
N LEU A 383 19.66 -36.95 -13.47
CA LEU A 383 19.15 -37.03 -12.11
C LEU A 383 18.80 -38.48 -11.73
N GLN A 384 19.14 -38.87 -10.50
CA GLN A 384 18.82 -40.19 -9.92
C GLN A 384 17.41 -40.24 -9.32
N LYS A 385 16.89 -39.08 -8.91
CA LYS A 385 15.56 -38.90 -8.32
C LYS A 385 15.05 -37.50 -8.67
N PRO A 386 13.71 -37.30 -8.74
CA PRO A 386 13.15 -35.97 -8.92
C PRO A 386 13.59 -35.01 -7.80
N LEU A 387 13.79 -33.75 -8.15
CA LEU A 387 14.07 -32.68 -7.20
C LEU A 387 12.84 -32.37 -6.33
N VAL A 388 13.06 -31.82 -5.15
CA VAL A 388 12.00 -31.26 -4.32
C VAL A 388 11.53 -29.94 -4.92
N TYR A 389 12.46 -29.09 -5.35
CA TYR A 389 12.19 -27.81 -6.00
C TYR A 389 13.07 -27.62 -7.23
N LEU A 390 12.47 -27.06 -8.28
CA LEU A 390 13.18 -26.61 -9.47
C LEU A 390 12.66 -25.24 -9.92
N GLY A 391 13.52 -24.24 -9.97
CA GLY A 391 13.17 -22.92 -10.49
C GLY A 391 13.41 -22.81 -11.99
N LEU A 392 12.33 -22.58 -12.75
CA LEU A 392 12.31 -22.50 -14.22
C LEU A 392 11.63 -21.21 -14.72
N PHE A 393 11.40 -20.25 -13.85
CA PHE A 393 10.73 -19.02 -14.23
C PHE A 393 11.58 -18.28 -15.27
N ASN A 394 10.98 -17.90 -16.40
CA ASN A 394 11.65 -17.22 -17.51
C ASN A 394 12.84 -17.99 -18.15
N CYS A 395 12.77 -19.33 -18.20
CA CYS A 395 13.81 -20.20 -18.79
C CYS A 395 13.42 -20.77 -20.15
N ASP A 396 13.27 -19.93 -21.19
CA ASP A 396 13.03 -20.38 -22.58
C ASP A 396 11.87 -21.39 -22.74
N ASN A 397 10.75 -21.12 -22.09
CA ASN A 397 9.55 -21.97 -22.04
C ASN A 397 9.76 -23.37 -21.41
N ALA A 398 10.88 -23.61 -20.73
CA ALA A 398 11.15 -24.92 -20.11
C ALA A 398 10.13 -25.31 -19.02
N SER A 399 9.51 -24.32 -18.39
CA SER A 399 8.38 -24.45 -17.45
C SER A 399 7.14 -25.11 -18.07
N HIS A 400 6.97 -25.06 -19.40
CA HIS A 400 5.84 -25.60 -20.14
C HIS A 400 6.05 -27.04 -20.64
N PHE A 401 7.22 -27.64 -20.40
CA PHE A 401 7.44 -29.03 -20.78
C PHE A 401 6.56 -30.01 -19.99
N ALA A 402 6.25 -31.16 -20.59
CA ALA A 402 5.34 -32.14 -20.01
C ALA A 402 6.00 -32.94 -18.89
N GLU A 403 7.26 -33.35 -19.10
CA GLU A 403 8.03 -34.11 -18.11
C GLU A 403 9.12 -33.23 -17.47
N ILE A 404 8.79 -32.62 -16.34
CA ILE A 404 9.73 -31.84 -15.50
C ILE A 404 10.03 -32.64 -14.21
N PRO A 405 11.30 -32.97 -13.90
CA PRO A 405 11.66 -33.88 -12.83
C PRO A 405 11.71 -33.21 -11.44
N ALA A 406 10.62 -32.56 -11.00
CA ALA A 406 10.54 -31.90 -9.69
C ALA A 406 9.14 -31.95 -9.06
N LYS A 407 9.04 -31.84 -7.73
CA LYS A 407 7.75 -31.79 -7.00
C LYS A 407 7.12 -30.40 -7.01
N HIS A 408 7.92 -29.37 -6.77
CA HIS A 408 7.51 -27.97 -6.80
C HIS A 408 8.32 -27.25 -7.87
N ILE A 409 7.64 -26.50 -8.72
CA ILE A 409 8.24 -25.81 -9.86
C ILE A 409 7.83 -24.35 -9.76
N SER A 410 8.77 -23.41 -9.72
CA SER A 410 8.46 -22.01 -9.98
C SER A 410 8.60 -21.76 -11.48
N GLY A 411 7.58 -21.14 -12.06
CA GLY A 411 7.44 -21.00 -13.50
C GLY A 411 6.19 -20.21 -13.85
N ASP A 412 5.86 -20.17 -15.13
CA ASP A 412 4.80 -19.37 -15.75
C ASP A 412 3.76 -20.23 -16.49
N ALA A 413 3.85 -21.57 -16.43
CA ALA A 413 2.98 -22.43 -17.23
C ALA A 413 1.55 -22.59 -16.69
N ASN A 414 1.35 -22.43 -15.37
CA ASN A 414 0.05 -22.61 -14.72
C ASN A 414 0.00 -21.96 -13.31
N GLU A 415 -1.18 -21.99 -12.69
CA GLU A 415 -1.43 -21.40 -11.36
C GLU A 415 -0.47 -21.92 -10.28
N ASP A 416 -0.21 -23.24 -10.23
CA ASP A 416 0.68 -23.81 -9.21
C ASP A 416 2.11 -23.29 -9.35
N GLN A 417 2.58 -23.13 -10.59
CA GLN A 417 3.92 -22.61 -10.85
C GLN A 417 4.05 -21.13 -10.51
N VAL A 418 3.05 -20.31 -10.86
CA VAL A 418 3.04 -18.87 -10.56
C VAL A 418 2.94 -18.63 -9.05
N ILE A 419 2.08 -19.37 -8.34
CA ILE A 419 2.00 -19.30 -6.87
C ILE A 419 3.32 -19.70 -6.21
N THR A 420 3.95 -20.77 -6.72
CA THR A 420 5.26 -21.19 -6.23
C THR A 420 6.31 -20.10 -6.47
N ALA A 421 6.30 -19.46 -7.64
CA ALA A 421 7.21 -18.35 -7.95
C ALA A 421 6.98 -17.13 -7.04
N LEU A 422 5.72 -16.73 -6.79
CA LEU A 422 5.39 -15.64 -5.87
C LEU A 422 5.92 -15.91 -4.46
N TYR A 423 5.77 -17.15 -3.99
CA TYR A 423 6.27 -17.57 -2.68
C TYR A 423 7.80 -17.57 -2.61
N MET A 424 8.47 -18.12 -3.62
CA MET A 424 9.93 -18.27 -3.63
C MET A 424 10.67 -16.95 -3.83
N TYR A 425 10.13 -16.04 -4.65
CA TYR A 425 10.79 -14.78 -5.01
C TYR A 425 10.30 -13.57 -4.22
N LYS A 426 9.59 -13.79 -3.12
CA LYS A 426 8.97 -12.74 -2.29
C LYS A 426 9.94 -11.64 -1.80
N GLU A 427 11.23 -11.93 -1.70
CA GLU A 427 12.29 -11.00 -1.27
C GLU A 427 13.10 -10.41 -2.46
N ARG A 428 12.86 -10.89 -3.69
CA ARG A 428 13.67 -10.58 -4.89
C ARG A 428 12.88 -9.69 -5.84
N SER A 429 12.88 -8.38 -5.60
CA SER A 429 12.09 -7.41 -6.37
C SER A 429 12.22 -7.58 -7.89
N GLY A 430 13.45 -7.75 -8.40
CA GLY A 430 13.71 -7.90 -9.85
C GLY A 430 13.04 -9.11 -10.49
N LEU A 431 12.97 -10.26 -9.82
CA LEU A 431 12.23 -11.43 -10.32
C LEU A 431 10.73 -11.30 -10.05
N LEU A 432 10.39 -10.81 -8.85
CA LEU A 432 9.02 -10.73 -8.36
C LEU A 432 8.14 -9.83 -9.24
N GLN A 433 8.70 -8.74 -9.79
CA GLN A 433 8.00 -7.90 -10.75
C GLN A 433 7.49 -8.71 -11.96
N SER A 434 8.35 -9.52 -12.58
CA SER A 434 7.97 -10.38 -13.71
C SER A 434 6.94 -11.43 -13.31
N VAL A 435 7.06 -12.00 -12.11
CA VAL A 435 6.10 -12.99 -11.59
C VAL A 435 4.72 -12.36 -11.35
N LEU A 436 4.68 -11.13 -10.84
CA LEU A 436 3.42 -10.39 -10.68
C LEU A 436 2.79 -10.09 -12.05
N ASN A 437 3.58 -9.79 -13.07
CA ASN A 437 3.05 -9.65 -14.42
C ASN A 437 2.41 -10.96 -14.93
N GLU A 438 3.05 -12.11 -14.72
CA GLU A 438 2.47 -13.41 -15.06
C GLU A 438 1.22 -13.73 -14.23
N SER A 439 1.21 -13.37 -12.94
CA SER A 439 0.01 -13.47 -12.10
C SER A 439 -1.14 -12.65 -12.67
N TYR A 440 -0.88 -11.41 -13.07
CA TYR A 440 -1.86 -10.57 -13.74
C TYR A 440 -2.38 -11.19 -15.04
N GLN A 441 -1.49 -11.69 -15.92
CA GLN A 441 -1.91 -12.33 -17.18
C GLN A 441 -2.78 -13.56 -16.91
N LEU A 442 -2.38 -14.38 -15.94
CA LEU A 442 -3.09 -15.59 -15.54
C LEU A 442 -4.50 -15.27 -15.05
N TYR A 443 -4.67 -14.34 -14.10
CA TYR A 443 -5.98 -14.02 -13.53
C TYR A 443 -6.86 -13.17 -14.47
N ARG A 444 -6.26 -12.45 -15.43
CA ARG A 444 -7.00 -11.67 -16.43
C ARG A 444 -7.49 -12.52 -17.60
N PHE A 445 -6.67 -13.43 -18.12
CA PHE A 445 -6.92 -14.14 -19.39
C PHE A 445 -6.90 -15.66 -19.29
N GLY A 446 -6.61 -16.24 -18.11
CA GLY A 446 -6.53 -17.68 -17.89
C GLY A 446 -7.87 -18.37 -18.19
N ASN A 447 -8.02 -18.85 -19.42
CA ASN A 447 -9.23 -19.50 -19.91
C ASN A 447 -9.10 -21.04 -19.97
N SER A 448 -7.90 -21.58 -19.78
CA SER A 448 -7.61 -22.99 -20.09
C SER A 448 -7.95 -23.96 -18.95
N ASN A 449 -8.03 -23.49 -17.70
CA ASN A 449 -8.48 -24.25 -16.52
C ASN A 449 -9.08 -23.28 -15.48
N PRO A 450 -10.12 -23.69 -14.72
CA PRO A 450 -10.63 -22.87 -13.62
C PRO A 450 -9.55 -22.72 -12.54
N LEU A 451 -9.16 -21.47 -12.29
CA LEU A 451 -8.23 -21.10 -11.23
C LEU A 451 -8.90 -21.31 -9.86
N VAL A 452 -8.20 -21.92 -8.90
CA VAL A 452 -8.77 -22.32 -7.60
C VAL A 452 -8.03 -21.72 -6.41
N ARG A 453 -6.87 -21.08 -6.60
CA ARG A 453 -6.00 -20.59 -5.52
C ARG A 453 -6.03 -19.06 -5.35
N HIS A 454 -7.12 -18.42 -5.75
CA HIS A 454 -7.29 -16.96 -5.69
C HIS A 454 -6.98 -16.36 -4.29
N THR A 455 -7.41 -17.02 -3.20
CA THR A 455 -7.15 -16.55 -1.83
C THR A 455 -5.66 -16.56 -1.49
N GLU A 456 -4.93 -17.57 -1.94
CA GLU A 456 -3.49 -17.67 -1.71
C GLU A 456 -2.74 -16.64 -2.57
N ALA A 457 -3.13 -16.48 -3.84
CA ALA A 457 -2.60 -15.43 -4.71
C ALA A 457 -2.81 -14.04 -4.10
N LEU A 458 -4.01 -13.78 -3.58
CA LEU A 458 -4.34 -12.51 -2.92
C LEU A 458 -3.33 -12.19 -1.82
N HIS A 459 -3.08 -13.15 -0.92
CA HIS A 459 -2.15 -12.94 0.20
C HIS A 459 -0.70 -12.75 -0.27
N LEU A 460 -0.26 -13.52 -1.27
CA LEU A 460 1.10 -13.40 -1.80
C LEU A 460 1.33 -12.07 -2.54
N VAL A 461 0.39 -11.65 -3.38
CA VAL A 461 0.44 -10.35 -4.09
C VAL A 461 0.39 -9.20 -3.08
N LEU A 462 -0.50 -9.29 -2.08
CA LEU A 462 -0.61 -8.28 -1.03
C LEU A 462 0.69 -8.17 -0.21
N ASP A 463 1.27 -9.30 0.20
CA ASP A 463 2.53 -9.31 0.93
C ASP A 463 3.68 -8.77 0.08
N ALA A 464 3.68 -9.02 -1.24
CA ALA A 464 4.65 -8.44 -2.18
C ALA A 464 4.53 -6.91 -2.25
N MET A 465 3.31 -6.39 -2.42
CA MET A 465 3.06 -4.94 -2.46
C MET A 465 3.44 -4.25 -1.16
N VAL A 466 3.13 -4.83 0.00
CA VAL A 466 3.49 -4.24 1.30
C VAL A 466 5.00 -4.26 1.53
N ARG A 467 5.68 -5.35 1.14
CA ARG A 467 7.13 -5.49 1.37
C ARG A 467 7.95 -4.57 0.47
N HIS A 468 7.54 -4.40 -0.78
CA HIS A 468 8.26 -3.62 -1.78
C HIS A 468 7.51 -2.32 -2.11
N LEU A 469 7.10 -1.59 -1.05
CA LEU A 469 6.31 -0.37 -1.20
C LEU A 469 7.01 0.69 -2.05
N GLU A 470 8.33 0.81 -1.95
CA GLU A 470 9.11 1.84 -2.66
C GLU A 470 9.36 1.53 -4.15
N ASP A 471 9.03 0.31 -4.63
CA ASP A 471 9.25 -0.08 -6.03
C ASP A 471 7.99 0.19 -6.87
N SER A 472 8.01 1.27 -7.65
CA SER A 472 6.86 1.70 -8.46
C SER A 472 6.42 0.63 -9.47
N THR A 473 7.38 -0.05 -10.11
CA THR A 473 7.09 -1.05 -11.14
C THR A 473 6.42 -2.29 -10.56
N LEU A 474 6.82 -2.68 -9.35
CA LEU A 474 6.20 -3.75 -8.59
C LEU A 474 4.80 -3.37 -8.12
N GLN A 475 4.59 -2.13 -7.65
CA GLN A 475 3.26 -1.64 -7.29
C GLN A 475 2.30 -1.61 -8.48
N ILE A 476 2.77 -1.23 -9.68
CA ILE A 476 1.96 -1.29 -10.91
C ILE A 476 1.50 -2.73 -11.20
N ALA A 477 2.43 -3.69 -11.20
CA ALA A 477 2.14 -5.09 -11.49
C ALA A 477 1.26 -5.75 -10.41
N GLY A 478 1.55 -5.45 -9.13
CA GLY A 478 0.82 -5.94 -7.97
C GLY A 478 -0.62 -5.43 -7.94
N SER A 479 -0.82 -4.12 -8.10
CA SER A 479 -2.17 -3.52 -8.14
C SER A 479 -3.01 -4.03 -9.31
N ALA A 480 -2.39 -4.25 -10.48
CA ALA A 480 -3.07 -4.84 -11.64
C ALA A 480 -3.52 -6.29 -11.36
N SER A 481 -2.66 -7.11 -10.76
CA SER A 481 -3.00 -8.49 -10.37
C SER A 481 -4.14 -8.51 -9.35
N LEU A 482 -4.02 -7.66 -8.32
CA LEU A 482 -4.95 -7.57 -7.21
C LEU A 482 -6.37 -7.25 -7.69
N PHE A 483 -6.53 -6.32 -8.64
CA PHE A 483 -7.83 -5.97 -9.22
C PHE A 483 -8.62 -7.16 -9.77
N TYR A 484 -7.95 -8.11 -10.43
CA TYR A 484 -8.61 -9.31 -10.98
C TYR A 484 -8.87 -10.37 -9.90
N ILE A 485 -7.96 -10.51 -8.94
CA ILE A 485 -8.07 -11.50 -7.87
C ILE A 485 -9.22 -11.16 -6.91
N ILE A 486 -9.34 -9.90 -6.44
CA ILE A 486 -10.31 -9.53 -5.40
C ILE A 486 -11.77 -9.79 -5.82
N ARG A 487 -12.06 -9.80 -7.12
CA ARG A 487 -13.41 -10.04 -7.68
C ARG A 487 -13.84 -11.51 -7.60
N ARG A 488 -12.92 -12.40 -7.22
CA ARG A 488 -13.10 -13.86 -7.16
C ARG A 488 -12.89 -14.44 -5.76
N VAL A 489 -12.59 -13.59 -4.77
CA VAL A 489 -12.29 -14.01 -3.40
C VAL A 489 -13.30 -13.44 -2.43
N GLU A 490 -13.91 -14.31 -1.63
CA GLU A 490 -14.62 -13.88 -0.43
C GLU A 490 -13.62 -13.54 0.67
N MET A 491 -13.60 -12.27 1.08
CA MET A 491 -12.66 -11.76 2.06
C MET A 491 -13.35 -11.51 3.40
N ASN A 492 -12.71 -11.93 4.49
CA ASN A 492 -13.10 -11.47 5.83
C ASN A 492 -12.74 -9.98 6.03
N ARG A 493 -13.30 -9.36 7.08
CA ARG A 493 -13.12 -7.93 7.37
C ARG A 493 -11.65 -7.51 7.51
N ASP A 494 -10.79 -8.37 8.08
CA ASP A 494 -9.38 -8.04 8.29
C ASP A 494 -8.58 -8.05 6.98
N THR A 495 -8.83 -9.03 6.11
CA THR A 495 -8.24 -9.08 4.77
C THR A 495 -8.69 -7.88 3.94
N LYS A 496 -9.99 -7.52 3.97
CA LYS A 496 -10.48 -6.31 3.28
C LYS A 496 -9.74 -5.05 3.75
N LYS A 497 -9.58 -4.86 5.07
CA LYS A 497 -8.82 -3.73 5.63
C LYS A 497 -7.37 -3.72 5.18
N ARG A 498 -6.69 -4.87 5.17
CA ARG A 498 -5.31 -4.98 4.70
C ARG A 498 -5.18 -4.62 3.22
N VAL A 499 -6.11 -5.08 2.39
CA VAL A 499 -6.14 -4.76 0.96
C VAL A 499 -6.34 -3.26 0.75
N VAL A 500 -7.37 -2.66 1.37
CA VAL A 500 -7.62 -1.21 1.29
C VAL A 500 -6.39 -0.42 1.76
N ALA A 501 -5.81 -0.77 2.91
CA ALA A 501 -4.63 -0.09 3.42
C ALA A 501 -3.42 -0.18 2.47
N ALA A 502 -3.20 -1.32 1.81
CA ALA A 502 -2.13 -1.48 0.83
C ALA A 502 -2.37 -0.65 -0.43
N LEU A 503 -3.61 -0.63 -0.95
CA LEU A 503 -4.00 0.21 -2.10
C LEU A 503 -3.75 1.70 -1.81
N LEU A 504 -4.19 2.19 -0.64
CA LEU A 504 -3.98 3.59 -0.25
C LEU A 504 -2.50 3.92 -0.08
N SER A 505 -1.72 3.03 0.55
CA SER A 505 -0.28 3.25 0.76
C SER A 505 0.48 3.28 -0.56
N GLY A 506 0.10 2.41 -1.51
CA GLY A 506 0.61 2.45 -2.87
C GLY A 506 0.35 3.81 -3.51
N MET A 507 -0.93 4.22 -3.57
CA MET A 507 -1.34 5.50 -4.17
C MET A 507 -0.63 6.72 -3.56
N GLU A 508 -0.42 6.74 -2.24
CA GLU A 508 0.34 7.80 -1.56
C GLU A 508 1.79 7.86 -1.98
N THR A 509 2.45 6.70 -2.08
CA THR A 509 3.89 6.62 -2.35
C THR A 509 4.19 6.92 -3.81
N HIS A 510 3.34 6.46 -4.73
CA HIS A 510 3.55 6.60 -6.18
C HIS A 510 2.43 7.38 -6.86
N MET A 511 2.10 8.56 -6.32
CA MET A 511 1.06 9.43 -6.88
C MET A 511 1.32 9.78 -8.35
N GLU A 512 2.58 9.85 -8.79
CA GLU A 512 2.96 10.17 -10.17
C GLU A 512 2.60 9.03 -11.16
N GLU A 513 2.47 7.80 -10.68
CA GLU A 513 2.26 6.62 -11.52
C GLU A 513 0.78 6.42 -11.85
N GLN A 514 0.29 7.14 -12.86
CA GLN A 514 -1.13 7.16 -13.28
C GLN A 514 -1.75 5.75 -13.41
N VAL A 515 -1.02 4.79 -14.01
CA VAL A 515 -1.53 3.43 -14.22
C VAL A 515 -1.80 2.73 -12.89
N MET A 516 -0.92 2.88 -11.90
CA MET A 516 -1.10 2.27 -10.60
C MET A 516 -2.27 2.92 -9.85
N VAL A 517 -2.32 4.25 -9.82
CA VAL A 517 -3.41 5.01 -9.18
C VAL A 517 -4.76 4.57 -9.73
N ARG A 518 -4.88 4.46 -11.06
CA ARG A 518 -6.10 3.99 -11.72
C ARG A 518 -6.48 2.56 -11.32
N ASN A 519 -5.51 1.64 -11.28
CA ASN A 519 -5.75 0.25 -10.86
C ASN A 519 -6.24 0.18 -9.39
N CYS A 520 -5.67 1.01 -8.52
CA CYS A 520 -6.07 1.08 -7.13
C CYS A 520 -7.48 1.65 -6.97
N CYS A 521 -7.82 2.76 -7.65
CA CYS A 521 -9.16 3.32 -7.64
C CYS A 521 -10.22 2.31 -8.15
N LEU A 522 -9.92 1.58 -9.25
CA LEU A 522 -10.80 0.52 -9.76
C LEU A 522 -11.00 -0.63 -8.76
N SER A 523 -9.95 -0.97 -8.03
CA SER A 523 -9.99 -2.00 -6.99
C SER A 523 -10.82 -1.54 -5.79
N LEU A 524 -10.71 -0.26 -5.39
CA LEU A 524 -11.53 0.32 -4.31
C LEU A 524 -13.03 0.29 -4.65
N CYS A 525 -13.42 0.44 -5.92
CA CYS A 525 -14.82 0.31 -6.35
C CYS A 525 -15.40 -1.11 -6.16
N GLN A 526 -14.60 -2.13 -5.85
CA GLN A 526 -15.09 -3.49 -5.58
C GLN A 526 -15.50 -3.70 -4.12
N PHE A 527 -15.27 -2.71 -3.24
CA PHE A 527 -15.58 -2.78 -1.81
C PHE A 527 -16.88 -2.04 -1.50
N GLU A 528 -17.62 -2.53 -0.51
CA GLU A 528 -18.89 -1.90 -0.11
C GLU A 528 -18.63 -0.66 0.75
N ILE A 529 -19.00 0.51 0.22
CA ILE A 529 -19.07 1.75 0.99
C ILE A 529 -20.46 1.79 1.65
N PRO A 530 -20.58 1.98 2.98
CA PRO A 530 -19.53 2.39 3.93
C PRO A 530 -18.77 1.26 4.64
N GLN A 531 -19.31 0.04 4.63
CA GLN A 531 -18.96 -1.04 5.57
C GLN A 531 -17.48 -1.45 5.53
N ASP A 532 -16.89 -1.46 4.34
CA ASP A 532 -15.53 -1.95 4.11
C ASP A 532 -14.47 -0.83 4.11
N ILE A 533 -14.86 0.43 3.89
CA ILE A 533 -13.92 1.52 3.56
C ILE A 533 -13.86 2.62 4.64
N LEU A 534 -14.95 2.89 5.38
CA LEU A 534 -14.99 4.05 6.30
C LEU A 534 -13.99 4.01 7.47
N PHE A 535 -13.27 2.90 7.70
CA PHE A 535 -12.24 2.85 8.74
C PHE A 535 -11.04 3.77 8.46
N ASP A 536 -10.78 4.12 7.20
CA ASP A 536 -9.68 5.02 6.78
C ASP A 536 -10.20 6.16 5.89
N TYR A 537 -11.39 6.67 6.25
CA TYR A 537 -12.15 7.63 5.46
C TYR A 537 -11.37 8.91 5.12
N SER A 538 -10.82 9.58 6.13
CA SER A 538 -10.14 10.87 5.94
C SER A 538 -8.96 10.73 4.99
N ARG A 539 -8.20 9.64 5.11
CA ARG A 539 -7.06 9.33 4.25
C ARG A 539 -7.51 9.11 2.80
N LEU A 540 -8.55 8.30 2.59
CA LEU A 540 -9.10 8.08 1.26
C LEU A 540 -9.63 9.38 0.64
N ALA A 541 -10.36 10.20 1.39
CA ALA A 541 -10.89 11.47 0.89
C ALA A 541 -9.78 12.42 0.43
N ILE A 542 -8.73 12.61 1.25
CA ILE A 542 -7.56 13.43 0.91
C ILE A 542 -6.87 12.87 -0.35
N LEU A 543 -6.68 11.54 -0.42
CA LEU A 543 -6.07 10.89 -1.57
C LEU A 543 -6.86 11.12 -2.86
N LEU A 544 -8.18 10.91 -2.84
CA LEU A 544 -9.02 11.06 -4.02
C LEU A 544 -9.02 12.51 -4.54
N VAL A 545 -9.05 13.50 -3.65
CA VAL A 545 -8.91 14.92 -4.04
C VAL A 545 -7.53 15.15 -4.68
N THR A 546 -6.47 14.61 -4.09
CA THR A 546 -5.10 14.72 -4.60
C THR A 546 -4.94 14.06 -5.98
N VAL A 547 -5.56 12.89 -6.18
CA VAL A 547 -5.57 12.19 -7.47
C VAL A 547 -6.28 13.01 -8.54
N LEU A 548 -7.44 13.61 -8.23
CA LEU A 548 -8.12 14.51 -9.17
C LEU A 548 -7.29 15.73 -9.51
N GLN A 549 -6.46 16.23 -8.59
CA GLN A 549 -5.57 17.35 -8.85
C GLN A 549 -4.45 16.97 -9.84
N HIS A 550 -3.78 15.85 -9.60
CA HIS A 550 -2.61 15.41 -10.38
C HIS A 550 -3.00 14.80 -11.73
N HIS A 551 -4.01 13.91 -11.75
CA HIS A 551 -4.41 13.14 -12.94
C HIS A 551 -5.62 13.73 -13.66
N ASN A 552 -5.74 15.06 -13.63
CA ASN A 552 -6.89 15.78 -14.18
C ASN A 552 -7.00 15.74 -15.72
N ALA A 553 -6.05 15.16 -16.44
CA ALA A 553 -6.14 14.97 -17.90
C ALA A 553 -6.74 13.60 -18.27
N ASP A 554 -6.77 12.65 -17.34
CA ASP A 554 -7.26 11.29 -17.58
C ASP A 554 -8.75 11.15 -17.27
N ASN A 555 -9.57 11.18 -18.31
CA ASN A 555 -11.03 11.05 -18.21
C ASN A 555 -11.48 9.80 -17.45
N LEU A 556 -10.77 8.68 -17.59
CA LEU A 556 -11.16 7.44 -16.91
C LEU A 556 -10.92 7.55 -15.40
N THR A 557 -9.74 8.05 -15.00
CA THR A 557 -9.42 8.28 -13.58
C THR A 557 -10.37 9.30 -12.96
N GLN A 558 -10.67 10.41 -13.66
CA GLN A 558 -11.68 11.38 -13.20
C GLN A 558 -13.02 10.70 -12.89
N ARG A 559 -13.56 9.92 -13.84
CA ARG A 559 -14.86 9.25 -13.68
C ARG A 559 -14.89 8.34 -12.46
N ILE A 560 -13.84 7.54 -12.27
CA ILE A 560 -13.75 6.62 -11.14
C ILE A 560 -13.67 7.39 -9.81
N VAL A 561 -12.85 8.44 -9.75
CA VAL A 561 -12.63 9.17 -8.51
C VAL A 561 -13.85 10.01 -8.12
N VAL A 562 -14.51 10.68 -9.08
CA VAL A 562 -15.76 11.40 -8.83
C VAL A 562 -16.86 10.45 -8.37
N PHE A 563 -16.94 9.25 -8.96
CA PHE A 563 -17.85 8.22 -8.49
C PHE A 563 -17.57 7.82 -7.03
N LEU A 564 -16.31 7.52 -6.67
CA LEU A 564 -15.94 7.16 -5.30
C LEU A 564 -16.23 8.30 -4.31
N LEU A 565 -15.94 9.56 -4.66
CA LEU A 565 -16.26 10.72 -3.84
C LEU A 565 -17.77 10.85 -3.60
N ASN A 566 -18.59 10.69 -4.65
CA ASN A 566 -20.05 10.73 -4.51
C ASN A 566 -20.59 9.58 -3.65
N SER A 567 -20.13 8.36 -3.89
CA SER A 567 -20.50 7.19 -3.07
C SER A 567 -20.16 7.42 -1.59
N MET A 568 -19.00 8.00 -1.30
CA MET A 568 -18.64 8.38 0.06
C MET A 568 -19.54 9.47 0.64
N ALA A 569 -19.87 10.52 -0.13
CA ALA A 569 -20.71 11.63 0.31
C ALA A 569 -22.13 11.18 0.70
N CYS A 570 -22.67 10.14 0.04
CA CYS A 570 -23.97 9.58 0.36
C CYS A 570 -24.07 9.04 1.80
N HIS A 571 -22.95 8.54 2.36
CA HIS A 571 -22.96 7.79 3.62
C HIS A 571 -22.43 8.55 4.84
N VAL A 572 -21.87 9.75 4.64
CA VAL A 572 -21.34 10.55 5.74
C VAL A 572 -22.33 11.58 6.25
N GLU A 573 -22.17 11.97 7.52
CA GLU A 573 -23.05 12.90 8.23
C GLU A 573 -22.23 13.89 9.09
N GLY A 574 -22.84 15.04 9.38
CA GLY A 574 -22.29 16.06 10.27
C GLY A 574 -20.83 16.44 9.98
N ASP A 575 -19.97 16.28 10.97
CA ASP A 575 -18.57 16.69 10.94
C ASP A 575 -17.76 16.04 9.79
N GLN A 576 -18.11 14.82 9.37
CA GLN A 576 -17.40 14.14 8.29
C GLN A 576 -17.61 14.84 6.94
N LYS A 577 -18.83 15.32 6.66
CA LYS A 577 -19.11 16.13 5.46
C LYS A 577 -18.29 17.42 5.49
N VAL A 578 -18.21 18.08 6.64
CA VAL A 578 -17.42 19.31 6.83
C VAL A 578 -15.93 19.04 6.62
N GLN A 579 -15.41 17.91 7.08
CA GLN A 579 -14.02 17.52 6.87
C GLN A 579 -13.70 17.34 5.38
N VAL A 580 -14.54 16.64 4.61
CA VAL A 580 -14.31 16.50 3.16
C VAL A 580 -14.32 17.84 2.44
N GLY A 581 -15.23 18.75 2.82
CA GLY A 581 -15.18 20.13 2.35
C GLY A 581 -13.87 20.84 2.72
N SER A 582 -13.36 20.60 3.93
CA SER A 582 -12.08 21.19 4.39
C SER A 582 -10.84 20.66 3.65
N PHE A 583 -10.93 19.45 3.07
CA PHE A 583 -9.85 18.86 2.26
C PHE A 583 -9.79 19.41 0.82
N GLY A 584 -10.66 20.34 0.45
CA GLY A 584 -10.68 20.96 -0.89
C GLY A 584 -11.49 20.18 -1.93
N ALA A 585 -12.33 19.24 -1.52
CA ALA A 585 -13.10 18.41 -2.45
C ALA A 585 -14.15 19.22 -3.23
N ILE A 586 -14.76 20.23 -2.62
CA ILE A 586 -15.77 21.09 -3.26
C ILE A 586 -15.13 21.88 -4.40
N GLU A 587 -14.02 22.55 -4.11
CA GLU A 587 -13.27 23.37 -5.05
C GLU A 587 -12.73 22.52 -6.21
N MET A 588 -12.24 21.31 -5.91
CA MET A 588 -11.75 20.36 -6.92
C MET A 588 -12.86 19.91 -7.88
N ILE A 589 -14.05 19.54 -7.37
CA ILE A 589 -15.17 19.12 -8.20
C ILE A 589 -15.71 20.28 -9.06
N LEU A 590 -15.78 21.48 -8.50
CA LEU A 590 -16.13 22.69 -9.27
C LEU A 590 -15.14 22.94 -10.41
N ASP A 591 -13.84 22.72 -10.19
CA ASP A 591 -12.83 22.83 -11.25
C ASP A 591 -13.05 21.79 -12.37
N GLN A 592 -13.38 20.54 -12.02
CA GLN A 592 -13.71 19.52 -13.03
C GLN A 592 -14.94 19.91 -13.85
N ILE A 593 -16.01 20.40 -13.20
CA ILE A 593 -17.23 20.88 -13.88
C ILE A 593 -16.91 22.05 -14.82
N ARG A 594 -16.08 23.02 -14.39
CA ARG A 594 -15.64 24.14 -15.23
C ARG A 594 -14.93 23.68 -16.50
N ARG A 595 -14.04 22.70 -16.38
CA ARG A 595 -13.30 22.15 -17.54
C ARG A 595 -14.26 21.47 -18.52
N LYS A 596 -15.20 20.67 -18.02
CA LYS A 596 -16.21 20.00 -18.84
C LYS A 596 -17.13 21.00 -19.53
N LEU A 597 -17.57 22.04 -18.82
CA LEU A 597 -18.35 23.15 -19.38
C LEU A 597 -17.56 23.91 -20.47
N THR A 598 -16.28 24.21 -20.23
CA THR A 598 -15.42 24.91 -21.21
C THR A 598 -15.23 24.08 -22.49
N SER A 599 -15.22 22.76 -22.35
CA SER A 599 -15.16 21.81 -23.47
C SER A 599 -16.55 21.49 -24.07
N ASN A 600 -17.62 22.07 -23.53
CA ASN A 600 -19.01 21.79 -23.89
C ASN A 600 -19.38 20.30 -23.83
N ILE A 601 -18.91 19.59 -22.79
CA ILE A 601 -19.15 18.18 -22.54
C ILE A 601 -20.03 18.04 -21.30
N CYS A 602 -21.17 17.38 -21.44
CA CYS A 602 -22.00 16.91 -20.32
C CYS A 602 -21.93 15.39 -20.27
N ASP A 603 -21.08 14.85 -19.39
CA ASP A 603 -20.89 13.42 -19.15
C ASP A 603 -21.15 13.07 -17.67
N ASP A 604 -21.03 11.78 -17.32
CA ASP A 604 -21.20 11.30 -15.95
C ASP A 604 -20.33 12.06 -14.93
N VAL A 605 -19.15 12.58 -15.34
CA VAL A 605 -18.28 13.34 -14.42
C VAL A 605 -18.96 14.63 -13.99
N MET A 606 -19.61 15.33 -14.93
CA MET A 606 -20.38 16.53 -14.63
C MET A 606 -21.61 16.18 -13.78
N GLU A 607 -22.41 15.22 -14.20
CA GLU A 607 -23.65 14.85 -13.51
C GLU A 607 -23.39 14.36 -12.07
N VAL A 608 -22.47 13.40 -11.91
CA VAL A 608 -22.10 12.84 -10.60
C VAL A 608 -21.32 13.87 -9.77
N GLY A 609 -20.59 14.78 -10.39
CA GLY A 609 -19.95 15.91 -9.71
C GLY A 609 -20.97 16.82 -9.02
N TRP A 610 -22.06 17.17 -9.71
CA TRP A 610 -23.16 17.92 -9.10
C TRP A 610 -23.90 17.11 -8.03
N SER A 611 -24.08 15.79 -8.24
CA SER A 611 -24.63 14.89 -7.22
C SER A 611 -23.77 14.88 -5.94
N PHE A 612 -22.44 14.82 -6.08
CA PHE A 612 -21.51 14.92 -4.95
C PHE A 612 -21.66 16.24 -4.22
N LEU A 613 -21.69 17.36 -4.94
CA LEU A 613 -21.83 18.68 -4.34
C LEU A 613 -23.18 18.83 -3.62
N TRP A 614 -24.26 18.27 -4.16
CA TRP A 614 -25.56 18.23 -3.49
C TRP A 614 -25.48 17.42 -2.18
N ASN A 615 -24.89 16.24 -2.20
CA ASN A 615 -24.75 15.41 -1.01
C ASN A 615 -23.85 16.03 0.08
N ILE A 616 -22.76 16.69 -0.31
CA ILE A 616 -21.79 17.26 0.63
C ILE A 616 -22.24 18.58 1.24
N THR A 617 -23.19 19.28 0.63
CA THR A 617 -23.78 20.54 1.13
C THR A 617 -25.03 20.32 1.99
N ASP A 618 -25.65 19.14 1.88
CA ASP A 618 -26.83 18.75 2.65
C ASP A 618 -26.53 18.80 4.16
N GLU A 619 -27.37 19.53 4.90
CA GLU A 619 -27.27 19.82 6.34
C GLU A 619 -25.91 20.42 6.79
N THR A 620 -25.16 21.08 5.90
CA THR A 620 -23.83 21.60 6.21
C THR A 620 -23.63 23.04 5.70
N PRO A 621 -24.08 24.06 6.47
CA PRO A 621 -23.97 25.46 6.09
C PRO A 621 -22.55 25.91 5.70
N VAL A 622 -21.53 25.37 6.36
CA VAL A 622 -20.11 25.65 6.07
C VAL A 622 -19.72 25.21 4.65
N ASN A 623 -20.24 24.06 4.19
CA ASN A 623 -19.97 23.56 2.84
C ASN A 623 -20.78 24.34 1.78
N CYS A 624 -22.01 24.76 2.10
CA CYS A 624 -22.76 25.71 1.26
C CYS A 624 -21.98 27.01 1.08
N GLU A 625 -21.41 27.55 2.15
CA GLU A 625 -20.59 28.77 2.10
C GLU A 625 -19.32 28.57 1.26
N ARG A 626 -18.65 27.41 1.37
CA ARG A 626 -17.49 27.07 0.52
C ARG A 626 -17.84 27.04 -0.96
N PHE A 627 -18.95 26.38 -1.33
CA PHE A 627 -19.45 26.36 -2.70
C PHE A 627 -19.66 27.78 -3.25
N LEU A 628 -20.28 28.65 -2.46
CA LEU A 628 -20.53 30.04 -2.84
C LEU A 628 -19.23 30.84 -2.99
N LYS A 629 -18.29 30.71 -2.05
CA LYS A 629 -16.97 31.36 -2.11
C LYS A 629 -16.13 30.91 -3.30
N ALA A 630 -16.36 29.69 -3.79
CA ALA A 630 -15.69 29.13 -4.95
C ALA A 630 -16.44 29.41 -6.26
N ASP A 631 -17.22 30.50 -6.37
CA ASP A 631 -17.99 30.91 -7.55
C ASP A 631 -18.97 29.84 -8.08
N GLY A 632 -19.47 28.96 -7.19
CA GLY A 632 -20.34 27.86 -7.57
C GLY A 632 -21.67 28.31 -8.20
N LEU A 633 -22.22 29.44 -7.76
CA LEU A 633 -23.50 29.96 -8.26
C LEU A 633 -23.39 30.53 -9.69
N SER A 634 -22.27 31.19 -10.02
CA SER A 634 -21.98 31.60 -11.40
C SER A 634 -21.81 30.37 -12.31
N LEU A 635 -21.18 29.31 -11.80
CA LEU A 635 -21.01 28.06 -12.55
C LEU A 635 -22.36 27.37 -12.80
N PHE A 636 -23.24 27.34 -11.80
CA PHE A 636 -24.61 26.84 -11.92
C PHE A 636 -25.34 27.50 -13.10
N GLN A 637 -25.35 28.84 -13.17
CA GLN A 637 -26.01 29.58 -14.25
C GLN A 637 -25.46 29.21 -15.63
N LYS A 638 -24.12 29.20 -15.78
CA LYS A 638 -23.48 28.85 -17.05
C LYS A 638 -23.77 27.40 -17.46
N CYS A 639 -23.79 26.47 -16.50
CA CYS A 639 -24.17 25.08 -16.76
C CYS A 639 -25.65 24.97 -17.15
N PHE A 640 -26.54 25.72 -16.50
CA PHE A 640 -27.95 25.76 -16.86
C PHE A 640 -28.17 26.28 -18.28
N ASP A 641 -27.53 27.40 -18.64
CA ASP A 641 -27.64 27.98 -19.98
C ASP A 641 -27.16 27.03 -21.07
N ALA A 642 -26.08 26.29 -20.81
CA ALA A 642 -25.50 25.32 -21.74
C ALA A 642 -26.30 24.01 -21.84
N PHE A 643 -26.82 23.50 -20.72
CA PHE A 643 -27.30 22.12 -20.59
C PHE A 643 -28.70 21.98 -19.96
N LYS A 644 -29.57 22.99 -20.07
CA LYS A 644 -30.95 22.96 -19.53
C LYS A 644 -31.83 21.78 -19.98
N THR A 645 -31.46 21.09 -21.06
CA THR A 645 -32.16 19.89 -21.54
C THR A 645 -31.76 18.61 -20.81
N GLU A 646 -30.63 18.63 -20.10
CA GLU A 646 -30.08 17.49 -19.36
C GLU A 646 -30.76 17.37 -17.99
N ARG A 647 -31.84 16.59 -17.93
CA ARG A 647 -32.73 16.52 -16.76
C ARG A 647 -32.03 16.15 -15.45
N GLU A 648 -31.22 15.10 -15.46
CA GLU A 648 -30.53 14.61 -14.25
C GLU A 648 -29.52 15.63 -13.72
N LEU A 649 -28.80 16.30 -14.62
CA LEU A 649 -27.92 17.40 -14.27
C LEU A 649 -28.69 18.56 -13.61
N VAL A 650 -29.77 19.03 -14.23
CA VAL A 650 -30.61 20.11 -13.69
C VAL A 650 -31.21 19.71 -12.35
N ARG A 651 -31.66 18.46 -12.20
CA ARG A 651 -32.17 17.92 -10.92
C ARG A 651 -31.12 17.98 -9.82
N ASN A 652 -29.89 17.53 -10.08
CA ASN A 652 -28.79 17.55 -9.11
C ASN A 652 -28.39 18.99 -8.74
N MET A 653 -28.31 19.88 -9.74
CA MET A 653 -28.04 21.30 -9.51
C MET A 653 -29.12 21.93 -8.61
N MET A 654 -30.40 21.70 -8.91
CA MET A 654 -31.50 22.25 -8.11
C MET A 654 -31.56 21.68 -6.70
N GLY A 655 -31.18 20.41 -6.51
CA GLY A 655 -31.03 19.82 -5.17
C GLY A 655 -30.02 20.59 -4.31
N LEU A 656 -28.85 20.91 -4.87
CA LEU A 656 -27.83 21.71 -4.19
C LEU A 656 -28.33 23.13 -3.88
N ILE A 657 -28.97 23.81 -4.84
CA ILE A 657 -29.52 25.15 -4.61
C ILE A 657 -30.59 25.13 -3.51
N GLY A 658 -31.37 24.05 -3.42
CA GLY A 658 -32.27 23.77 -2.30
C GLY A 658 -31.57 23.86 -0.96
N ASN A 659 -30.45 23.13 -0.78
CA ASN A 659 -29.66 23.16 0.44
C ASN A 659 -29.13 24.56 0.79
N ILE A 660 -28.77 25.38 -0.21
CA ILE A 660 -28.35 26.77 0.02
C ILE A 660 -29.52 27.63 0.47
N ALA A 661 -30.68 27.51 -0.19
CA ALA A 661 -31.88 28.23 0.17
C ALA A 661 -32.35 27.89 1.59
N GLU A 662 -32.02 26.69 2.06
CA GLU A 662 -32.30 26.28 3.43
C GLU A 662 -31.45 27.03 4.49
N VAL A 663 -30.36 27.67 4.13
CA VAL A 663 -29.51 28.42 5.08
C VAL A 663 -29.85 29.91 5.05
N ASP A 664 -30.43 30.42 6.14
CA ASP A 664 -30.95 31.80 6.23
C ASP A 664 -29.87 32.85 5.86
N ASP A 665 -28.66 32.72 6.41
CA ASP A 665 -27.56 33.68 6.18
C ASP A 665 -27.03 33.70 4.73
N LEU A 666 -27.22 32.60 4.00
CA LEU A 666 -26.71 32.42 2.63
C LEU A 666 -27.77 32.74 1.57
N ARG A 667 -29.05 32.70 1.93
CA ARG A 667 -30.18 32.88 1.00
C ARG A 667 -30.13 34.19 0.21
N LYS A 668 -29.61 35.26 0.81
CA LYS A 668 -29.37 36.55 0.12
C LYS A 668 -28.52 36.43 -1.15
N GLN A 669 -27.65 35.43 -1.25
CA GLN A 669 -26.84 35.19 -2.46
C GLN A 669 -27.70 34.73 -3.65
N LEU A 670 -28.88 34.15 -3.39
CA LEU A 670 -29.83 33.71 -4.40
C LEU A 670 -30.78 34.85 -4.86
N MET A 671 -30.81 35.97 -4.12
CA MET A 671 -31.68 37.13 -4.41
C MET A 671 -31.09 37.97 -5.56
N GLN A 672 -31.07 37.41 -6.76
CA GLN A 672 -30.72 38.09 -8.00
C GLN A 672 -31.75 37.76 -9.08
N ASP A 673 -32.13 38.73 -9.91
CA ASP A 673 -33.20 38.57 -10.92
C ASP A 673 -32.93 37.39 -11.86
N GLU A 674 -31.68 37.19 -12.26
CA GLU A 674 -31.25 36.12 -13.16
C GLU A 674 -31.54 34.73 -12.58
N TYR A 675 -31.30 34.53 -11.28
CA TYR A 675 -31.57 33.26 -10.61
C TYR A 675 -33.06 33.07 -10.35
N VAL A 676 -33.75 34.11 -9.90
CA VAL A 676 -35.21 34.08 -9.68
C VAL A 676 -35.94 33.73 -10.98
N GLU A 677 -35.49 34.26 -12.12
CA GLU A 677 -36.05 33.95 -13.43
C GLU A 677 -35.86 32.47 -13.78
N ILE A 678 -34.66 31.92 -13.62
CA ILE A 678 -34.36 30.49 -13.84
C ILE A 678 -35.28 29.61 -12.97
N PHE A 679 -35.37 29.89 -11.66
CA PHE A 679 -36.21 29.11 -10.76
C PHE A 679 -37.68 29.18 -11.16
N CYS A 680 -38.17 30.36 -11.54
CA CYS A 680 -39.54 30.52 -12.04
C CYS A 680 -39.78 29.74 -13.34
N GLN A 681 -38.83 29.72 -14.27
CA GLN A 681 -38.92 28.94 -15.52
C GLN A 681 -39.00 27.42 -15.25
N LEU A 682 -38.33 26.96 -14.19
CA LEU A 682 -38.33 25.54 -13.80
C LEU A 682 -39.63 25.08 -13.12
N LEU A 683 -40.49 26.00 -12.66
CA LEU A 683 -41.80 25.62 -12.11
C LEU A 683 -42.74 25.02 -13.16
N ASP A 684 -42.66 25.51 -14.40
CA ASP A 684 -43.50 25.04 -15.50
C ASP A 684 -42.98 23.74 -16.15
N HIS A 685 -41.81 23.24 -15.71
CA HIS A 685 -41.27 21.94 -16.14
C HIS A 685 -42.02 20.81 -15.45
N ILE A 686 -43.17 20.44 -16.02
CA ILE A 686 -43.97 19.28 -15.66
C ILE A 686 -43.78 18.23 -16.76
N GLU A 687 -42.65 17.52 -16.72
CA GLU A 687 -42.39 16.34 -17.56
C GLU A 687 -42.85 15.07 -16.83
N GLU A 688 -42.33 13.88 -17.16
CA GLU A 688 -42.71 12.61 -16.52
C GLU A 688 -42.44 12.57 -14.99
N SER A 689 -41.59 13.46 -14.46
CA SER A 689 -41.28 13.64 -13.04
C SER A 689 -41.41 15.10 -12.61
N ILE A 690 -41.92 15.35 -11.40
CA ILE A 690 -42.07 16.69 -10.81
C ILE A 690 -40.85 17.15 -10.01
N GLU A 691 -39.76 16.39 -9.96
CA GLU A 691 -38.65 16.66 -9.02
C GLU A 691 -37.95 18.00 -9.24
N ILE A 692 -37.75 18.41 -10.50
CA ILE A 692 -37.13 19.69 -10.85
C ILE A 692 -38.05 20.84 -10.41
N SER A 693 -39.33 20.79 -10.76
CA SER A 693 -40.31 21.82 -10.39
C SER A 693 -40.57 21.84 -8.88
N TYR A 694 -40.54 20.68 -8.22
CA TYR A 694 -40.63 20.55 -6.77
C TYR A 694 -39.45 21.21 -6.05
N ASN A 695 -38.21 20.92 -6.47
CA ASN A 695 -37.01 21.53 -5.88
C ASN A 695 -37.00 23.04 -6.14
N SER A 696 -37.35 23.47 -7.34
CA SER A 696 -37.43 24.90 -7.67
C SER A 696 -38.47 25.65 -6.82
N ALA A 697 -39.66 25.05 -6.64
CA ALA A 697 -40.67 25.60 -5.73
C ALA A 697 -40.18 25.66 -4.28
N GLY A 698 -39.39 24.68 -3.83
CA GLY A 698 -38.77 24.69 -2.51
C GLY A 698 -37.77 25.83 -2.32
N VAL A 699 -36.88 26.04 -3.30
CA VAL A 699 -35.95 27.18 -3.32
C VAL A 699 -36.72 28.49 -3.23
N LEU A 700 -37.72 28.68 -4.09
CA LEU A 700 -38.52 29.90 -4.10
C LEU A 700 -39.37 30.06 -2.83
N ALA A 701 -39.89 28.96 -2.27
CA ALA A 701 -40.63 28.96 -0.99
C ALA A 701 -39.74 29.44 0.17
N HIS A 702 -38.47 29.05 0.20
CA HIS A 702 -37.51 29.59 1.15
C HIS A 702 -37.20 31.07 0.89
N MET A 703 -37.00 31.48 -0.36
CA MET A 703 -36.75 32.89 -0.72
C MET A 703 -37.90 33.83 -0.37
N VAL A 704 -39.14 33.49 -0.70
CA VAL A 704 -40.30 34.35 -0.37
C VAL A 704 -40.57 34.40 1.14
N SER A 705 -39.98 33.50 1.94
CA SER A 705 -40.13 33.48 3.39
C SER A 705 -39.40 34.63 4.10
N ASP A 706 -38.39 35.24 3.46
CA ASP A 706 -37.59 36.36 4.01
C ASP A 706 -38.38 37.66 4.22
N GLY A 707 -39.59 37.76 3.67
CA GLY A 707 -40.43 38.95 3.78
C GLY A 707 -40.19 39.94 2.64
N ASP A 708 -40.91 41.07 2.68
CA ASP A 708 -40.93 42.03 1.57
C ASP A 708 -39.60 42.80 1.44
N ASP A 709 -38.95 43.14 2.56
CA ASP A 709 -37.69 43.89 2.61
C ASP A 709 -36.58 43.23 1.77
N ALA A 710 -36.51 41.88 1.79
CA ALA A 710 -35.49 41.14 1.04
C ALA A 710 -35.71 41.16 -0.49
N TRP A 711 -36.88 41.61 -0.95
CA TRP A 711 -37.28 41.64 -2.37
C TRP A 711 -37.27 43.05 -2.95
N GLU A 712 -36.91 44.08 -2.18
CA GLU A 712 -36.93 45.48 -2.63
C GLU A 712 -35.95 45.76 -3.79
N GLU A 713 -34.82 45.04 -3.83
CA GLU A 713 -33.77 45.22 -4.84
C GLU A 713 -34.02 44.43 -6.14
N LEU A 714 -35.05 43.58 -6.17
CA LEU A 714 -35.40 42.74 -7.31
C LEU A 714 -36.43 43.42 -8.23
N ASN A 715 -36.29 43.20 -9.54
CA ASN A 715 -37.28 43.65 -10.51
C ASN A 715 -38.55 42.78 -10.48
N VAL A 716 -38.40 41.49 -10.17
CA VAL A 716 -39.52 40.55 -10.03
C VAL A 716 -40.22 40.76 -8.69
N LYS A 717 -41.54 40.92 -8.71
CA LYS A 717 -42.32 41.10 -7.47
C LYS A 717 -42.45 39.78 -6.71
N ARG A 718 -42.24 39.85 -5.40
CA ARG A 718 -42.46 38.73 -4.47
C ARG A 718 -43.84 38.08 -4.65
N THR A 719 -44.89 38.87 -4.81
CA THR A 719 -46.27 38.38 -5.02
C THR A 719 -46.41 37.53 -6.28
N ASP A 720 -45.75 37.93 -7.38
CA ASP A 720 -45.84 37.22 -8.65
C ASP A 720 -45.15 35.84 -8.56
N VAL A 721 -44.03 35.77 -7.81
CA VAL A 721 -43.35 34.51 -7.50
C VAL A 721 -44.22 33.63 -6.61
N MET A 722 -44.84 34.19 -5.57
CA MET A 722 -45.75 33.47 -4.69
C MET A 722 -46.92 32.83 -5.46
N ASP A 723 -47.53 33.58 -6.38
CA ASP A 723 -48.61 33.07 -7.23
C ASP A 723 -48.15 31.92 -8.15
N LYS A 724 -46.93 32.01 -8.69
CA LYS A 724 -46.34 30.92 -9.48
C LYS A 724 -46.10 29.65 -8.66
N ILE A 725 -45.56 29.78 -7.44
CA ILE A 725 -45.36 28.64 -6.52
C ILE A 725 -46.69 27.96 -6.26
N VAL A 726 -47.71 28.74 -5.87
CA VAL A 726 -49.04 28.18 -5.58
C VAL A 726 -49.56 27.46 -6.82
N LYS A 727 -49.63 28.14 -7.97
CA LYS A 727 -50.09 27.55 -9.23
C LYS A 727 -49.38 26.23 -9.57
N ALA A 728 -48.06 26.14 -9.37
CA ALA A 728 -47.29 24.93 -9.62
C ALA A 728 -47.72 23.79 -8.67
N THR A 729 -47.76 24.06 -7.36
CA THR A 729 -48.17 23.06 -6.34
C THR A 729 -49.58 22.53 -6.54
N GLU A 730 -50.49 23.33 -7.11
CA GLU A 730 -51.88 22.90 -7.38
C GLU A 730 -51.99 21.82 -8.45
N ASN A 731 -51.01 21.75 -9.35
CA ASN A 731 -51.02 20.82 -10.48
C ASN A 731 -50.40 19.46 -10.14
N TRP A 732 -49.82 19.30 -8.95
CA TRP A 732 -49.14 18.06 -8.56
C TRP A 732 -50.08 17.09 -7.87
N ARG A 733 -49.94 15.81 -8.19
CA ARG A 733 -50.67 14.74 -7.51
C ARG A 733 -49.96 14.33 -6.22
N LEU A 734 -50.74 14.10 -5.17
CA LEU A 734 -50.21 13.69 -3.86
C LEU A 734 -49.62 12.28 -3.84
N ASP A 735 -50.01 11.40 -4.77
CA ASP A 735 -49.49 10.03 -4.88
C ASP A 735 -48.23 9.93 -5.77
N THR A 736 -47.75 11.05 -6.33
CA THR A 736 -46.52 11.09 -7.11
C THR A 736 -45.31 10.73 -6.24
N ARG A 737 -44.61 9.66 -6.60
CA ARG A 737 -43.35 9.29 -5.96
C ARG A 737 -42.20 10.16 -6.47
N ARG A 738 -41.30 10.53 -5.58
CA ARG A 738 -40.05 11.26 -5.86
C ARG A 738 -38.87 10.50 -5.27
N PHE A 739 -37.74 10.53 -5.94
CA PHE A 739 -36.45 9.99 -5.49
C PHE A 739 -35.65 11.07 -4.74
N ILE A 740 -36.27 11.64 -3.70
CA ILE A 740 -35.65 12.62 -2.81
C ILE A 740 -35.64 12.04 -1.40
N ASN A 741 -34.46 11.99 -0.78
CA ASN A 741 -34.25 11.40 0.53
C ASN A 741 -34.00 12.49 1.57
N TYR A 742 -35.02 12.84 2.36
CA TYR A 742 -34.86 13.80 3.45
C TYR A 742 -34.23 13.14 4.67
N ARG A 743 -33.25 13.83 5.27
CA ARG A 743 -32.61 13.48 6.56
C ARG A 743 -33.18 14.27 7.74
N SER A 744 -33.71 15.47 7.46
CA SER A 744 -34.45 16.29 8.41
C SER A 744 -35.63 17.00 7.73
N PHE A 745 -36.67 17.30 8.49
CA PHE A 745 -37.80 18.15 8.09
C PHE A 745 -37.79 19.54 8.71
N ARG A 746 -36.85 19.87 9.61
CA ARG A 746 -36.72 21.20 10.22
C ARG A 746 -36.77 22.34 9.20
N PRO A 747 -36.09 22.26 8.03
CA PRO A 747 -36.17 23.32 7.02
C PRO A 747 -37.59 23.49 6.45
N ILE A 748 -38.34 22.41 6.26
CA ILE A 748 -39.74 22.44 5.80
C ILE A 748 -40.65 22.98 6.92
N LEU A 749 -40.48 22.47 8.14
CA LEU A 749 -41.34 22.80 9.29
C LEU A 749 -41.28 24.28 9.66
N ARG A 750 -40.12 24.94 9.57
CA ARG A 750 -40.00 26.38 9.86
C ARG A 750 -40.78 27.29 8.91
N LEU A 751 -41.23 26.79 7.76
CA LEU A 751 -42.06 27.55 6.81
C LEU A 751 -43.53 27.58 7.23
N LEU A 752 -43.99 26.61 8.03
CA LEU A 752 -45.39 26.48 8.45
C LEU A 752 -45.93 27.70 9.21
N PRO A 753 -45.22 28.31 10.18
CA PRO A 753 -45.74 29.46 10.94
C PRO A 753 -45.62 30.82 10.21
N LEU A 754 -45.33 30.86 8.90
CA LEU A 754 -45.06 32.10 8.16
C LEU A 754 -46.28 32.58 7.34
N TRP A 755 -47.26 33.21 7.99
CA TRP A 755 -48.48 33.70 7.31
C TRP A 755 -48.26 34.82 6.29
N HIS A 756 -47.20 35.61 6.42
CA HIS A 756 -46.84 36.62 5.42
C HIS A 756 -46.34 35.98 4.11
N ALA A 757 -46.03 34.69 4.12
CA ALA A 757 -45.50 33.91 3.01
C ALA A 757 -46.37 32.66 2.73
N TYR A 758 -47.67 32.87 2.41
CA TYR A 758 -48.62 31.76 2.19
C TYR A 758 -48.17 30.75 1.13
N ALA A 759 -47.41 31.18 0.11
CA ALA A 759 -46.83 30.29 -0.89
C ALA A 759 -45.82 29.30 -0.29
N SER A 760 -45.02 29.74 0.70
CA SER A 760 -44.11 28.87 1.45
C SER A 760 -44.89 27.82 2.23
N GLN A 761 -45.99 28.21 2.89
CA GLN A 761 -46.88 27.28 3.58
C GLN A 761 -47.49 26.26 2.61
N CYS A 762 -47.89 26.70 1.42
CA CYS A 762 -48.48 25.84 0.40
C CYS A 762 -47.51 24.74 -0.05
N TRP A 763 -46.28 25.09 -0.39
CA TRP A 763 -45.24 24.12 -0.74
C TRP A 763 -44.90 23.19 0.44
N ALA A 764 -44.67 23.77 1.62
CA ALA A 764 -44.23 23.01 2.80
C ALA A 764 -45.28 21.96 3.23
N VAL A 765 -46.55 22.35 3.35
CA VAL A 765 -47.61 21.41 3.73
C VAL A 765 -47.86 20.37 2.64
N TRP A 766 -47.79 20.75 1.36
CA TRP A 766 -47.89 19.81 0.26
C TRP A 766 -46.75 18.77 0.28
N ALA A 767 -45.51 19.20 0.54
CA ALA A 767 -44.35 18.32 0.66
C ALA A 767 -44.55 17.27 1.77
N LEU A 768 -44.98 17.71 2.96
CA LEU A 768 -45.30 16.82 4.08
C LEU A 768 -46.45 15.86 3.75
N ALA A 769 -47.52 16.36 3.11
CA ALA A 769 -48.67 15.55 2.72
C ALA A 769 -48.29 14.45 1.72
N ASN A 770 -47.48 14.79 0.71
CA ASN A 770 -47.00 13.83 -0.27
C ASN A 770 -46.04 12.78 0.34
N LEU A 771 -45.07 13.20 1.15
CA LEU A 771 -44.08 12.30 1.77
C LEU A 771 -44.73 11.32 2.75
N THR A 772 -45.66 11.81 3.60
CA THR A 772 -46.40 10.93 4.53
C THR A 772 -47.40 10.01 3.83
N THR A 773 -47.86 10.37 2.62
CA THR A 773 -48.76 9.52 1.82
C THR A 773 -47.99 8.44 1.05
N THR A 774 -46.82 8.78 0.51
CA THR A 774 -46.03 7.87 -0.35
C THR A 774 -45.08 6.96 0.43
N ASP A 775 -44.55 7.45 1.56
CA ASP A 775 -43.65 6.71 2.46
C ASP A 775 -43.90 7.10 3.93
N GLY A 776 -45.12 6.83 4.40
CA GLY A 776 -45.58 7.19 5.75
C GLY A 776 -44.81 6.50 6.87
N ASN A 777 -44.30 5.28 6.65
CA ASN A 777 -43.55 4.55 7.68
C ASN A 777 -42.29 5.29 8.12
N LYS A 778 -41.59 5.92 7.17
CA LYS A 778 -40.40 6.70 7.44
C LYS A 778 -40.73 8.14 7.81
N TYR A 779 -41.59 8.79 7.04
CA TYR A 779 -41.73 10.25 7.15
C TYR A 779 -42.75 10.71 8.19
N CYS A 780 -43.71 9.87 8.61
CA CYS A 780 -44.58 10.22 9.74
C CYS A 780 -43.80 10.34 11.07
N SER A 781 -42.75 9.53 11.28
CA SER A 781 -41.89 9.68 12.45
C SER A 781 -41.13 11.00 12.42
N TYR A 782 -40.54 11.38 11.28
CA TYR A 782 -39.79 12.64 11.17
C TYR A 782 -40.65 13.86 11.49
N VAL A 783 -41.90 13.92 10.97
CA VAL A 783 -42.83 15.01 11.30
C VAL A 783 -43.13 15.04 12.80
N THR A 784 -43.29 13.88 13.44
CA THR A 784 -43.63 13.79 14.86
C THR A 784 -42.44 14.17 15.74
N ASP A 785 -41.28 13.56 15.48
CA ASP A 785 -40.07 13.66 16.29
C ASP A 785 -39.45 15.07 16.21
N GLU A 786 -39.62 15.76 15.08
CA GLU A 786 -39.11 17.12 14.88
C GLU A 786 -40.14 18.22 15.22
N GLY A 787 -41.26 17.88 15.87
CA GLY A 787 -42.22 18.85 16.40
C GLY A 787 -43.16 19.47 15.36
N GLY A 788 -43.43 18.75 14.27
CA GLY A 788 -44.33 19.20 13.21
C GLY A 788 -45.82 19.13 13.54
N VAL A 789 -46.24 18.20 14.41
CA VAL A 789 -47.67 18.01 14.77
C VAL A 789 -48.31 19.29 15.33
N PRO A 790 -47.74 19.99 16.34
CA PRO A 790 -48.33 21.23 16.84
C PRO A 790 -48.43 22.34 15.78
N LEU A 791 -47.47 22.41 14.86
CA LEU A 791 -47.48 23.40 13.76
C LEU A 791 -48.61 23.12 12.76
N LEU A 792 -48.86 21.85 12.46
CA LEU A 792 -49.96 21.43 11.58
C LEU A 792 -51.33 21.65 12.23
N GLU A 793 -51.48 21.36 13.52
CA GLU A 793 -52.71 21.66 14.28
C GLU A 793 -52.99 23.17 14.32
N GLN A 794 -51.94 23.98 14.50
CA GLN A 794 -52.08 25.43 14.45
C GLN A 794 -52.56 25.91 13.07
N LEU A 795 -52.01 25.36 11.98
CA LEU A 795 -52.43 25.69 10.61
C LEU A 795 -53.91 25.38 10.36
N VAL A 796 -54.39 24.22 10.82
CA VAL A 796 -55.79 23.80 10.67
C VAL A 796 -56.75 24.75 11.39
N ASN A 797 -56.37 25.21 12.59
CA ASN A 797 -57.23 26.02 13.45
C ASN A 797 -57.17 27.53 13.16
N ASP A 798 -56.11 28.04 12.52
CA ASP A 798 -55.96 29.48 12.25
C ASP A 798 -56.91 29.96 11.13
N SER A 799 -57.52 31.13 11.33
CA SER A 799 -58.47 31.72 10.38
C SER A 799 -57.80 32.30 9.13
N ARG A 800 -56.50 32.60 9.19
CA ARG A 800 -55.72 33.14 8.07
C ARG A 800 -55.29 32.07 7.08
N THR A 801 -55.28 30.79 7.49
CA THR A 801 -54.89 29.67 6.64
C THR A 801 -55.99 29.38 5.60
N THR A 802 -55.59 29.17 4.34
CA THR A 802 -56.53 28.84 3.27
C THR A 802 -57.08 27.41 3.41
N GLU A 803 -58.30 27.17 2.94
CA GLU A 803 -58.96 25.86 3.09
C GLU A 803 -58.13 24.71 2.52
N LYS A 804 -57.51 24.93 1.35
CA LYS A 804 -56.63 23.95 0.71
C LYS A 804 -55.42 23.56 1.57
N ILE A 805 -54.82 24.52 2.27
CA ILE A 805 -53.70 24.24 3.19
C ILE A 805 -54.21 23.46 4.40
N LYS A 806 -55.41 23.79 4.92
CA LYS A 806 -56.03 23.02 6.02
C LYS A 806 -56.34 21.59 5.62
N ASP A 807 -56.82 21.37 4.40
CA ASP A 807 -57.08 20.04 3.85
C ASP A 807 -55.79 19.21 3.79
N LEU A 808 -54.71 19.77 3.25
CA LEU A 808 -53.40 19.10 3.18
C LEU A 808 -52.82 18.82 4.57
N ALA A 809 -52.89 19.79 5.49
CA ALA A 809 -52.43 19.60 6.87
C ALA A 809 -53.22 18.50 7.58
N SER A 810 -54.54 18.44 7.34
CA SER A 810 -55.40 17.38 7.86
C SER A 810 -55.06 16.01 7.28
N ILE A 811 -54.61 15.93 6.02
CA ILE A 811 -54.11 14.68 5.43
C ILE A 811 -52.85 14.20 6.16
N VAL A 812 -51.90 15.09 6.43
CA VAL A 812 -50.67 14.74 7.17
C VAL A 812 -51.02 14.20 8.57
N LEU A 813 -51.87 14.91 9.32
CA LEU A 813 -52.30 14.49 10.66
C LEU A 813 -52.99 13.12 10.63
N LYS A 814 -53.91 12.90 9.68
CA LYS A 814 -54.57 11.59 9.51
C LYS A 814 -53.59 10.47 9.14
N ASN A 815 -52.57 10.76 8.35
CA ASN A 815 -51.53 9.77 8.02
C ASN A 815 -50.70 9.41 9.25
N ILE A 816 -50.39 10.40 10.11
CA ILE A 816 -49.68 10.18 11.37
C ILE A 816 -50.54 9.37 12.35
N GLU A 817 -51.84 9.68 12.47
CA GLU A 817 -52.79 8.89 13.27
C GLU A 817 -52.82 7.42 12.83
N LYS A 818 -53.02 7.17 11.53
CA LYS A 818 -53.00 5.80 10.97
C LYS A 818 -51.67 5.09 11.21
N TRP A 819 -50.55 5.80 11.08
CA TRP A 819 -49.23 5.24 11.32
C TRP A 819 -49.03 4.86 12.80
N ASN A 820 -49.49 5.70 13.73
CA ASN A 820 -49.48 5.41 15.17
C ASN A 820 -50.37 4.21 15.50
N ASP A 821 -51.57 4.13 14.94
CA ASP A 821 -52.49 3.00 15.15
C ASP A 821 -51.87 1.68 14.65
N ASN A 822 -51.26 1.70 13.46
CA ASN A 822 -50.55 0.52 12.92
C ASN A 822 -49.35 0.11 13.78
N LYS A 823 -48.59 1.08 14.30
CA LYS A 823 -47.45 0.82 15.20
C LYS A 823 -47.91 0.22 16.52
N MET A 824 -49.02 0.69 17.07
CA MET A 824 -49.61 0.14 18.30
C MET A 824 -50.16 -1.28 18.09
N ASN A 825 -50.79 -1.55 16.94
CA ASN A 825 -51.28 -2.89 16.59
C ASN A 825 -50.13 -3.91 16.43
N LEU A 826 -49.02 -3.51 15.78
CA LEU A 826 -47.82 -4.35 15.67
C LEU A 826 -47.18 -4.64 17.03
N LEU A 827 -47.09 -3.64 17.91
CA LEU A 827 -46.60 -3.83 19.28
C LEU A 827 -47.52 -4.74 20.09
N SER A 828 -48.84 -4.65 19.90
CA SER A 828 -49.78 -5.56 20.57
C SER A 828 -49.71 -6.99 20.04
N ASP A 829 -49.47 -7.19 18.75
CA ASP A 829 -49.30 -8.52 18.14
C ASP A 829 -47.96 -9.16 18.57
N GLU A 830 -46.87 -8.39 18.62
CA GLU A 830 -45.57 -8.87 19.15
C GLU A 830 -45.65 -9.22 20.64
N MET A 831 -46.35 -8.40 21.44
CA MET A 831 -46.60 -8.72 22.85
C MET A 831 -47.48 -9.96 23.01
N PHE A 832 -48.47 -10.15 22.14
CA PHE A 832 -49.33 -11.34 22.16
C PHE A 832 -48.56 -12.61 21.75
N GLU A 833 -47.67 -12.54 20.74
CA GLU A 833 -46.77 -13.64 20.39
C GLU A 833 -45.75 -13.96 21.50
N GLN A 834 -45.22 -12.95 22.20
CA GLN A 834 -44.35 -13.17 23.36
C GLN A 834 -45.09 -13.89 24.49
N ILE A 835 -46.31 -13.47 24.83
CA ILE A 835 -47.14 -14.13 25.85
C ILE A 835 -47.48 -15.58 25.44
N VAL A 836 -47.82 -15.82 24.18
CA VAL A 836 -48.09 -17.18 23.66
C VAL A 836 -46.82 -18.05 23.62
N SER A 837 -45.65 -17.45 23.46
CA SER A 837 -44.36 -18.16 23.50
C SER A 837 -43.92 -18.52 24.92
N GLU A 838 -44.20 -17.67 25.91
CA GLU A 838 -43.96 -17.94 27.33
C GLU A 838 -44.92 -19.02 27.85
N ASP A 839 -46.21 -18.98 27.50
CA ASP A 839 -47.20 -20.02 27.86
C ASP A 839 -46.87 -21.40 27.25
N ARG A 840 -46.15 -21.44 26.12
CA ARG A 840 -45.67 -22.70 25.51
C ARG A 840 -44.41 -23.27 26.16
N MET A 841 -43.63 -22.46 26.87
CA MET A 841 -42.47 -22.95 27.64
C MET A 841 -42.86 -23.50 29.02
N ASP A 842 -43.98 -23.07 29.59
CA ASP A 842 -44.47 -23.59 30.88
C ASP A 842 -45.34 -24.86 30.77
N THR A 843 -45.51 -25.42 29.56
CA THR A 843 -46.29 -26.66 29.33
C THR A 843 -45.53 -27.81 28.65
N ASN A 844 -44.18 -27.79 28.66
CA ASN A 844 -43.36 -28.93 28.23
C ASN A 844 -42.36 -29.40 29.30
#